data_AF-A0A4Y1NN24-F1
#
_entry.id   AF-A0A4Y1NN24-F1
#
_cell.length_a   1.000
_cell.length_b   1.000
_cell.length_c   1.000
_cell.angle_alpha   90.00
_cell.angle_beta   90.00
_cell.angle_gamma   90.00
#
_symmetry.space_group_name_H-M   'P 1'
#
loop_
_entity.id
_entity.type
_entity.pdbx_description
1 polymer ?
#
loop_
_entity_poly.entity_id
_entity_poly.type
_entity_poly.pdbx_seq_one_letter_code
_entity_poly.pdbx_strand_id
1 'polypeptide(L)'
;MTIYLSKYSKKLGDKMLDNILIATNKQKPIEKQIIKSERKPFKIKELLADRKIMYTFSITVFFVTAVISNLIVNYFSGIKENFVRLIPKNKDVDIWQKIDMIISYNTQFFTDHVNSLEKFKLLITSPTQHLLYWAILFIIFSYLFQNKIFGFYKKYRKMNYGQKGTSRFATVRELKRQYKSVPQQTLEYDGDPGVPMTHINDLPALLKMRGFNKFFYNGKFLIDTDTINVAVIGTSRSGKGESLVFPATDIDTRAKNKPSLVFADPKGELYAGSYETLRKRGYDVEVLNLVNPDDGMSYNMLEIIKQEYIKGDFAQAEQYCVSLTKTLFPGKGSDPFWDNAAASLVNALIFTVIHRALEEGKPERITMRNVVDLLNTLGPETENYLNEDGESINRLDEYIMSLPDGSIAKKQYATSAFAGGNTRSSILTVASTTLQIFTSEKLSKMGSANSVDFTRVGFNKRLRVKFDLKYMYERGVVIYGYGEKDELRANFKVDSLGYMENNFKRTMKPRETIRIEILGDIFEYIFYREAPGFVKVEIDEYTGDKIYPKTAYLKPVEENTGILETTCFYSEKPIAVFMVVPDYDSSIHVVASIFISQLYTMLARRASESGGKCHQRVKFRLDEFGNFPPIHDMANIMTVCLGRNILFELYVQGYTQLPAKYGKEDADTIKDNCQVHIYIKSTNKETNDEIAAKCGLKTVTSTTRNRNGSMFNTEISETDSIEQVPIIEADLLPKFVQGEQVILRFLKSLDNKKKAMRPEPIYNHNETQTPFRFRYLANDFEPANQFADFDIPSLHRKLKLSDYRINWKERPEKVTVISKGYIASLEYFDKENKEELMRICKEITNDYELYHALLEVQSEDVISSTIQRILQNKGWSAEEIESPASRITQKLREIKEGKKAVRNPLSQKSTIEVVEPSKFISDKYFDENIVNIITGELEKLLPKRMFEELIEMDKKSFENTFNELKQNEAYAELEKLEKAIAKERLMNK
;
A
#
# COMPACT_ATOMS: atom_id res chain seq x y z
N MET A 1 -41.75 -36.46 -10.45
CA MET A 1 -41.93 -35.04 -10.03
C MET A 1 -42.77 -34.90 -8.77
N THR A 2 -43.95 -35.51 -8.69
CA THR A 2 -44.88 -35.42 -7.53
C THR A 2 -44.30 -35.95 -6.21
N ILE A 3 -43.48 -37.01 -6.27
CA ILE A 3 -42.76 -37.57 -5.11
C ILE A 3 -41.59 -36.67 -4.66
N TYR A 4 -40.99 -35.93 -5.60
CA TYR A 4 -39.92 -34.97 -5.34
C TYR A 4 -40.48 -33.69 -4.69
N LEU A 5 -41.65 -33.25 -5.13
CA LEU A 5 -42.40 -32.14 -4.56
C LEU A 5 -42.99 -32.46 -3.18
N SER A 6 -43.40 -33.71 -2.90
CA SER A 6 -43.91 -34.09 -1.57
C SER A 6 -42.80 -34.21 -0.51
N LYS A 7 -41.59 -34.65 -0.90
CA LYS A 7 -40.41 -34.61 -0.01
C LYS A 7 -39.94 -33.18 0.26
N TYR A 8 -40.07 -32.27 -0.70
CA TYR A 8 -39.73 -30.86 -0.53
C TYR A 8 -40.78 -30.10 0.32
N SER A 9 -42.07 -30.40 0.17
CA SER A 9 -43.14 -29.76 0.95
C SER A 9 -43.14 -30.20 2.42
N LYS A 10 -42.80 -31.46 2.72
CA LYS A 10 -42.63 -31.95 4.10
C LYS A 10 -41.44 -31.28 4.80
N LYS A 11 -40.29 -31.15 4.11
CA LYS A 11 -39.11 -30.42 4.64
C LYS A 11 -39.34 -28.92 4.81
N LEU A 12 -40.22 -28.31 3.99
CA LEU A 12 -40.64 -26.92 4.15
C LEU A 12 -41.62 -26.76 5.32
N GLY A 13 -42.54 -27.71 5.47
CA GLY A 13 -43.54 -27.75 6.54
C GLY A 13 -42.92 -27.90 7.93
N ASP A 14 -41.96 -28.82 8.10
CA ASP A 14 -41.29 -29.05 9.38
C ASP A 14 -40.39 -27.86 9.78
N LYS A 15 -39.67 -27.27 8.81
CA LYS A 15 -38.91 -26.02 9.05
C LYS A 15 -39.80 -24.80 9.27
N MET A 16 -40.99 -24.75 8.69
CA MET A 16 -41.97 -23.70 9.00
C MET A 16 -42.58 -23.91 10.38
N LEU A 17 -42.87 -25.14 10.78
CA LEU A 17 -43.41 -25.44 12.11
C LEU A 17 -42.41 -25.13 13.22
N ASP A 18 -41.12 -25.44 13.03
CA ASP A 18 -40.07 -25.06 13.98
C ASP A 18 -39.93 -23.53 14.08
N ASN A 19 -39.98 -22.82 12.95
CA ASN A 19 -39.96 -21.35 12.95
C ASN A 19 -41.25 -20.73 13.52
N ILE A 20 -42.39 -21.41 13.39
CA ILE A 20 -43.68 -20.97 13.97
C ILE A 20 -43.71 -21.25 15.47
N LEU A 21 -43.21 -22.41 15.93
CA LEU A 21 -43.10 -22.75 17.36
C LEU A 21 -42.12 -21.82 18.09
N ILE A 22 -41.01 -21.45 17.44
CA ILE A 22 -40.10 -20.40 17.92
C ILE A 22 -40.79 -19.01 17.93
N ALA A 23 -41.68 -18.73 16.98
CA ALA A 23 -42.42 -17.46 16.93
C ALA A 23 -43.62 -17.38 17.90
N THR A 24 -44.20 -18.52 18.32
CA THR A 24 -45.31 -18.57 19.29
C THR A 24 -44.86 -18.58 20.75
N ASN A 25 -43.59 -18.86 21.03
CA ASN A 25 -42.99 -18.56 22.34
C ASN A 25 -42.69 -17.06 22.44
N LYS A 26 -43.77 -16.26 22.53
CA LYS A 26 -43.71 -14.82 22.78
C LYS A 26 -43.26 -14.54 24.22
N GLN A 27 -41.98 -14.75 24.50
CA GLN A 27 -41.27 -13.65 25.14
C GLN A 27 -41.18 -12.56 24.06
N LYS A 28 -41.76 -11.39 24.33
CA LYS A 28 -41.70 -10.24 23.42
C LYS A 28 -40.24 -10.10 22.96
N PRO A 29 -39.95 -9.99 21.64
CA PRO A 29 -38.58 -9.95 21.17
C PRO A 29 -37.86 -8.82 21.87
N ILE A 30 -36.77 -9.16 22.54
CA ILE A 30 -35.90 -8.24 23.26
C ILE A 30 -35.50 -7.07 22.32
N GLU A 31 -35.37 -7.29 21.01
CA GLU A 31 -35.19 -6.23 20.00
C GLU A 31 -36.28 -5.14 20.00
N LYS A 32 -37.58 -5.47 20.12
CA LYS A 32 -38.64 -4.45 20.22
C LYS A 32 -38.68 -3.77 21.59
N GLN A 33 -38.12 -4.39 22.62
CA GLN A 33 -37.96 -3.79 23.95
C GLN A 33 -36.72 -2.88 24.02
N ILE A 34 -35.62 -3.25 23.38
CA ILE A 34 -34.38 -2.46 23.24
C ILE A 34 -34.62 -1.24 22.33
N ILE A 35 -35.30 -1.39 21.19
CA ILE A 35 -35.63 -0.25 20.32
C ILE A 35 -36.62 0.72 21.01
N LYS A 36 -37.40 0.26 21.99
CA LYS A 36 -38.23 1.13 22.84
C LYS A 36 -37.42 1.84 23.92
N SER A 37 -36.31 1.28 24.42
CA SER A 37 -35.49 1.93 25.45
C SER A 37 -34.59 3.05 24.91
N GLU A 38 -34.30 3.08 23.60
CA GLU A 38 -33.49 4.16 23.00
C GLU A 38 -34.29 5.38 22.51
N ARG A 39 -35.60 5.25 22.34
CA ARG A 39 -36.44 6.41 22.00
C ARG A 39 -36.60 7.28 23.24
N LYS A 40 -35.80 8.35 23.33
CA LYS A 40 -36.09 9.46 24.25
C LYS A 40 -37.58 9.80 24.13
N PRO A 41 -38.34 9.90 25.24
CA PRO A 41 -39.74 10.26 25.19
C PRO A 41 -39.86 11.58 24.41
N PHE A 42 -40.70 11.59 23.39
CA PHE A 42 -40.87 12.76 22.52
C PHE A 42 -41.51 13.89 23.33
N LYS A 43 -40.69 14.78 23.88
CA LYS A 43 -41.14 15.90 24.71
C LYS A 43 -41.63 17.04 23.82
N ILE A 44 -42.89 16.94 23.37
CA ILE A 44 -43.57 17.93 22.52
C ILE A 44 -43.40 19.36 23.04
N LYS A 45 -43.47 19.56 24.36
CA LYS A 45 -43.33 20.88 24.99
C LYS A 45 -41.96 21.52 24.79
N GLU A 46 -40.88 20.72 24.82
CA GLU A 46 -39.52 21.22 24.55
C GLU A 46 -39.31 21.54 23.07
N LEU A 47 -39.91 20.75 22.17
CA LEU A 47 -39.86 21.01 20.73
C LEU A 47 -40.60 22.31 20.38
N LEU A 48 -41.80 22.50 20.95
CA LEU A 48 -42.57 23.72 20.75
C LEU A 48 -41.88 24.95 21.33
N ALA A 49 -41.09 24.79 22.39
CA ALA A 49 -40.27 25.84 22.98
C ALA A 49 -38.96 26.13 22.23
N ASP A 50 -38.77 25.60 21.01
CA ASP A 50 -37.67 26.01 20.12
C ASP A 50 -37.80 27.49 19.73
N ARG A 51 -36.67 28.20 19.66
CA ARG A 51 -36.64 29.65 19.38
C ARG A 51 -37.32 30.00 18.06
N LYS A 52 -37.14 29.20 16.99
CA LYS A 52 -37.75 29.47 15.69
C LYS A 52 -39.25 29.24 15.73
N ILE A 53 -39.70 28.15 16.34
CA ILE A 53 -41.11 27.80 16.46
C ILE A 53 -41.85 28.84 17.32
N MET A 54 -41.28 29.23 18.46
CA MET A 54 -41.87 30.25 19.32
C MET A 54 -41.90 31.63 18.66
N TYR A 55 -40.88 31.98 17.87
CA TYR A 55 -40.89 33.23 17.09
C TYR A 55 -42.00 33.23 16.04
N THR A 56 -42.15 32.14 15.28
CA THR A 56 -43.25 32.02 14.32
C THR A 56 -44.62 32.06 14.99
N PHE A 57 -44.77 31.37 16.13
CA PHE A 57 -46.02 31.34 16.89
C PHE A 57 -46.35 32.73 17.49
N SER A 58 -45.34 33.45 17.99
CA SER A 58 -45.46 34.82 18.48
C SER A 58 -45.95 35.78 17.39
N ILE A 59 -45.41 35.67 16.16
CA ILE A 59 -45.87 36.45 15.01
C ILE A 59 -47.32 36.10 14.66
N THR A 60 -47.67 34.82 14.58
CA THR A 60 -49.05 34.40 14.28
C THR A 60 -50.03 34.93 15.32
N VAL A 61 -49.71 34.83 16.61
CA VAL A 61 -50.57 35.32 17.68
C VAL A 61 -50.69 36.85 17.65
N PHE A 62 -49.64 37.59 17.27
CA PHE A 62 -49.72 39.04 17.05
C PHE A 62 -50.77 39.39 15.99
N PHE A 63 -50.79 38.73 14.84
CA PHE A 63 -51.82 38.95 13.81
C PHE A 63 -53.22 38.55 14.29
N VAL A 64 -53.34 37.43 15.01
CA VAL A 64 -54.63 37.00 15.59
C VAL A 64 -55.14 38.01 16.61
N THR A 65 -54.29 38.59 17.45
CA THR A 65 -54.69 39.64 18.40
C THR A 65 -55.16 40.91 17.68
N ALA A 66 -54.56 41.28 16.54
CA ALA A 66 -55.02 42.41 15.74
C ALA A 66 -56.45 42.18 15.22
N VAL A 67 -56.71 40.97 14.72
CA VAL A 67 -58.03 40.53 14.23
C VAL A 67 -59.07 40.49 15.36
N ILE A 68 -58.75 39.91 16.51
CA ILE A 68 -59.66 39.82 17.65
C ILE A 68 -59.99 41.22 18.19
N SER A 69 -58.99 42.09 18.33
CA SER A 69 -59.23 43.49 18.72
C SER A 69 -60.11 44.22 17.71
N ASN A 70 -59.93 43.96 16.41
CA ASN A 70 -60.75 44.56 15.35
C ASN A 70 -62.20 44.08 15.44
N LEU A 71 -62.41 42.78 15.63
CA LEU A 71 -63.73 42.16 15.82
C LEU A 71 -64.45 42.74 17.04
N ILE A 72 -63.77 42.85 18.18
CA ILE A 72 -64.36 43.37 19.41
C ILE A 72 -64.76 44.84 19.24
N VAL A 73 -63.88 45.68 18.70
CA VAL A 73 -64.18 47.10 18.51
C VAL A 73 -65.29 47.31 17.49
N ASN A 74 -65.28 46.60 16.37
CA ASN A 74 -66.36 46.69 15.37
C ASN A 74 -67.70 46.20 15.92
N TYR A 75 -67.69 45.13 16.73
CA TYR A 75 -68.89 44.63 17.39
C TYR A 75 -69.50 45.66 18.35
N PHE A 76 -68.68 46.25 19.23
CA PHE A 76 -69.15 47.29 20.16
C PHE A 76 -69.52 48.60 19.44
N SER A 77 -68.88 48.92 18.32
CA SER A 77 -69.24 50.06 17.47
C SER A 77 -70.63 49.87 16.85
N GLY A 78 -70.93 48.67 16.34
CA GLY A 78 -72.26 48.31 15.83
C GLY A 78 -73.35 48.39 16.91
N ILE A 79 -73.05 47.93 18.14
CA ILE A 79 -73.97 48.09 19.29
C ILE A 79 -74.23 49.57 19.58
N LYS A 80 -73.18 50.40 19.60
CA LYS A 80 -73.30 51.85 19.84
C LYS A 80 -74.14 52.55 18.76
N GLU A 81 -73.92 52.25 17.48
CA GLU A 81 -74.70 52.82 16.38
C GLU A 81 -76.18 52.41 16.46
N ASN A 82 -76.47 51.17 16.83
CA ASN A 82 -77.83 50.70 17.07
C ASN A 82 -78.47 51.45 18.25
N PHE A 83 -77.74 51.66 19.35
CA PHE A 83 -78.18 52.47 20.49
C PHE A 83 -78.50 53.92 20.09
N VAL A 84 -77.61 54.58 19.34
CA VAL A 84 -77.76 55.98 18.91
C VAL A 84 -78.93 56.16 17.92
N ARG A 85 -79.21 55.16 17.07
CA ARG A 85 -80.36 55.19 16.13
C ARG A 85 -81.71 54.99 16.83
N LEU A 86 -81.77 54.25 17.93
CA LEU A 86 -83.01 53.87 18.61
C LEU A 86 -83.52 54.91 19.62
N ILE A 87 -82.63 55.65 20.29
CA ILE A 87 -83.01 56.62 21.33
C ILE A 87 -83.87 57.81 20.82
N PRO A 88 -83.64 58.39 19.62
CA PRO A 88 -84.42 59.56 19.17
C PRO A 88 -85.79 59.26 18.57
N LYS A 89 -86.05 58.02 18.10
CA LYS A 89 -87.27 57.70 17.31
C LYS A 89 -88.50 57.29 18.13
N ASN A 90 -88.33 56.86 19.38
CA ASN A 90 -89.42 56.35 20.22
C ASN A 90 -89.45 57.10 21.57
N LYS A 91 -90.02 58.31 21.57
CA LYS A 91 -90.18 59.10 22.80
C LYS A 91 -91.24 58.52 23.76
N ASP A 92 -92.18 57.72 23.27
CA ASP A 92 -93.36 57.24 24.03
C ASP A 92 -93.27 55.78 24.51
N VAL A 93 -92.07 55.23 24.71
CA VAL A 93 -91.86 53.82 25.13
C VAL A 93 -91.17 53.75 26.50
N ASP A 94 -91.65 52.85 27.38
CA ASP A 94 -91.13 52.59 28.73
C ASP A 94 -89.66 52.12 28.71
N ILE A 95 -88.93 52.39 29.79
CA ILE A 95 -87.49 52.12 29.93
C ILE A 95 -87.19 50.62 29.83
N TRP A 96 -88.04 49.77 30.38
CA TRP A 96 -87.84 48.31 30.33
C TRP A 96 -88.07 47.75 28.93
N GLN A 97 -89.08 48.24 28.21
CA GLN A 97 -89.30 47.89 26.80
C GLN A 97 -88.18 48.37 25.89
N LYS A 98 -87.58 49.55 26.17
CA LYS A 98 -86.37 50.01 25.48
C LYS A 98 -85.18 49.07 25.71
N ILE A 99 -84.99 48.59 26.94
CA ILE A 99 -83.93 47.63 27.27
C ILE A 99 -84.16 46.29 26.55
N ASP A 100 -85.36 45.75 26.55
CA ASP A 100 -85.69 44.50 25.84
C ASP A 100 -85.53 44.62 24.32
N MET A 101 -85.91 45.76 23.74
CA MET A 101 -85.67 46.05 22.32
C MET A 101 -84.17 46.09 22.01
N ILE A 102 -83.36 46.75 22.85
CA ILE A 102 -81.91 46.82 22.70
C ILE A 102 -81.28 45.43 22.80
N ILE A 103 -81.68 44.62 23.78
CA ILE A 103 -81.17 43.25 23.97
C ILE A 103 -81.54 42.39 22.76
N SER A 104 -82.79 42.45 22.31
CA SER A 104 -83.27 41.70 21.14
C SER A 104 -82.53 42.12 19.87
N TYR A 105 -82.32 43.41 19.64
CA TYR A 105 -81.63 43.93 18.46
C TYR A 105 -80.12 43.59 18.46
N ASN A 106 -79.47 43.65 19.62
CA ASN A 106 -78.07 43.27 19.75
C ASN A 106 -77.89 41.75 19.59
N THR A 107 -78.85 40.96 20.09
CA THR A 107 -78.86 39.51 19.89
C THR A 107 -79.06 39.18 18.41
N GLN A 108 -79.98 39.86 17.74
CA GLN A 108 -80.22 39.72 16.30
C GLN A 108 -79.03 40.19 15.45
N PHE A 109 -78.40 41.33 15.80
CA PHE A 109 -77.18 41.81 15.15
C PHE A 109 -76.04 40.80 15.28
N PHE A 110 -75.82 40.25 16.47
CA PHE A 110 -74.81 39.21 16.70
C PHE A 110 -75.13 37.94 15.90
N THR A 111 -76.38 37.49 15.92
CA THR A 111 -76.82 36.28 15.22
C THR A 111 -76.70 36.43 13.70
N ASP A 112 -77.07 37.59 13.15
CA ASP A 112 -76.96 37.90 11.71
C ASP A 112 -75.51 37.99 11.23
N HIS A 113 -74.61 38.52 12.06
CA HIS A 113 -73.20 38.65 11.71
C HIS A 113 -72.41 37.36 11.93
N VAL A 114 -72.79 36.50 12.87
CA VAL A 114 -72.13 35.21 13.10
C VAL A 114 -72.62 34.15 12.10
N ASN A 115 -73.89 34.19 11.69
CA ASN A 115 -74.47 33.19 10.78
C ASN A 115 -74.21 33.49 9.29
N SER A 116 -73.72 34.67 8.94
CA SER A 116 -73.34 35.04 7.56
C SER A 116 -71.83 35.23 7.44
N LEU A 117 -71.19 34.38 6.63
CA LEU A 117 -69.74 34.41 6.44
C LEU A 117 -69.25 35.76 5.86
N GLU A 118 -70.03 36.40 4.99
CA GLU A 118 -69.67 37.71 4.43
C GLU A 118 -69.77 38.83 5.46
N LYS A 119 -70.83 38.85 6.26
CA LYS A 119 -70.99 39.84 7.33
C LYS A 119 -69.97 39.64 8.47
N PHE A 120 -69.65 38.39 8.79
CA PHE A 120 -68.58 38.05 9.75
C PHE A 120 -67.21 38.52 9.27
N LYS A 121 -66.88 38.29 7.99
CA LYS A 121 -65.65 38.80 7.37
C LYS A 121 -65.58 40.32 7.48
N LEU A 122 -66.68 41.02 7.24
CA LEU A 122 -66.76 42.47 7.34
C LEU A 122 -66.38 42.98 8.74
N LEU A 123 -66.83 42.32 9.82
CA LEU A 123 -66.43 42.66 11.20
C LEU A 123 -64.94 42.46 11.48
N ILE A 124 -64.30 41.52 10.80
CA ILE A 124 -62.90 41.16 11.02
C ILE A 124 -61.94 42.00 10.16
N THR A 125 -62.33 42.34 8.92
CA THR A 125 -61.44 42.96 7.94
C THR A 125 -61.67 44.46 7.75
N SER A 126 -62.82 45.00 8.14
CA SER A 126 -63.06 46.44 8.03
C SER A 126 -62.26 47.21 9.09
N PRO A 127 -61.51 48.27 8.71
CA PRO A 127 -60.81 49.11 9.69
C PRO A 127 -61.83 49.80 10.60
N THR A 128 -61.69 49.64 11.92
CA THR A 128 -62.60 50.33 12.87
C THR A 128 -62.44 51.84 12.75
N GLN A 129 -63.53 52.60 12.85
CA GLN A 129 -63.48 54.08 12.96
C GLN A 129 -62.92 54.55 14.32
N HIS A 130 -62.82 53.64 15.28
CA HIS A 130 -62.41 53.87 16.66
C HIS A 130 -60.97 53.39 16.92
N LEU A 131 -60.02 53.92 16.15
CA LEU A 131 -58.60 53.52 16.12
C LEU A 131 -57.94 53.50 17.51
N LEU A 132 -58.27 54.47 18.38
CA LEU A 132 -57.69 54.56 19.74
C LEU A 132 -58.09 53.38 20.63
N TYR A 133 -59.36 52.98 20.61
CA TYR A 133 -59.85 51.84 21.40
C TYR A 133 -59.31 50.51 20.86
N TRP A 134 -59.18 50.40 19.55
CA TRP A 134 -58.52 49.27 18.91
C TRP A 134 -57.05 49.16 19.33
N ALA A 135 -56.31 50.27 19.29
CA ALA A 135 -54.90 50.30 19.68
C ALA A 135 -54.71 49.89 21.16
N ILE A 136 -55.56 50.36 22.07
CA ILE A 136 -55.51 50.01 23.49
C ILE A 136 -55.77 48.50 23.70
N LEU A 137 -56.84 47.96 23.12
CA LEU A 137 -57.17 46.53 23.25
C LEU A 137 -56.11 45.64 22.59
N PHE A 138 -55.59 46.05 21.43
CA PHE A 138 -54.50 45.37 20.76
C PHE A 138 -53.23 45.31 21.61
N ILE A 139 -52.81 46.42 22.22
CA ILE A 139 -51.64 46.46 23.10
C ILE A 139 -51.85 45.56 24.32
N ILE A 140 -53.03 45.60 24.96
CA ILE A 140 -53.33 44.79 26.15
C ILE A 140 -53.34 43.29 25.81
N PHE A 141 -54.06 42.88 24.76
CA PHE A 141 -54.11 41.47 24.37
C PHE A 141 -52.75 40.98 23.89
N SER A 142 -52.05 41.76 23.06
CA SER A 142 -50.69 41.42 22.62
C SER A 142 -49.78 41.23 23.83
N TYR A 143 -49.77 42.14 24.81
CA TYR A 143 -48.98 41.98 26.03
C TYR A 143 -49.32 40.69 26.80
N LEU A 144 -50.61 40.41 27.05
CA LEU A 144 -51.04 39.23 27.81
C LEU A 144 -50.65 37.92 27.11
N PHE A 145 -50.92 37.80 25.82
CA PHE A 145 -50.60 36.61 25.04
C PHE A 145 -49.08 36.43 24.87
N GLN A 146 -48.35 37.51 24.58
CA GLN A 146 -46.88 37.45 24.45
C GLN A 146 -46.22 37.09 25.79
N ASN A 147 -46.73 37.57 26.92
CA ASN A 147 -46.23 37.19 28.24
C ASN A 147 -46.44 35.69 28.54
N LYS A 148 -47.60 35.13 28.16
CA LYS A 148 -47.86 33.67 28.28
C LYS A 148 -46.94 32.84 27.37
N ILE A 149 -46.73 33.28 26.12
CA ILE A 149 -45.81 32.64 25.17
C ILE A 149 -44.37 32.69 25.70
N PHE A 150 -43.92 33.85 26.19
CA PHE A 150 -42.59 34.00 26.76
C PHE A 150 -42.41 33.18 28.04
N GLY A 151 -43.42 33.13 28.91
CA GLY A 151 -43.43 32.26 30.09
C GLY A 151 -43.33 30.78 29.74
N PHE A 152 -44.04 30.34 28.70
CA PHE A 152 -43.94 28.99 28.16
C PHE A 152 -42.54 28.70 27.61
N TYR A 153 -42.01 29.61 26.78
CA TYR A 153 -40.64 29.50 26.27
C TYR A 153 -39.62 29.40 27.41
N LYS A 154 -39.69 30.29 28.40
CA LYS A 154 -38.77 30.29 29.55
C LYS A 154 -38.85 29.00 30.36
N LYS A 155 -40.04 28.43 30.52
CA LYS A 155 -40.27 27.20 31.28
C LYS A 155 -39.77 25.94 30.58
N TYR A 156 -39.93 25.85 29.25
CA TYR A 156 -39.66 24.62 28.49
C TYR A 156 -38.46 24.71 27.54
N ARG A 157 -37.80 25.87 27.45
CA ARG A 157 -36.54 25.99 26.68
C ARG A 157 -35.46 25.12 27.32
N LYS A 158 -34.62 24.51 26.47
CA LYS A 158 -33.42 23.81 26.94
C LYS A 158 -32.40 24.83 27.45
N MET A 159 -32.26 24.97 28.76
CA MET A 159 -31.28 25.88 29.36
C MET A 159 -29.88 25.26 29.53
N ASN A 160 -29.79 23.93 29.51
CA ASN A 160 -28.63 23.20 30.03
C ASN A 160 -27.86 22.42 28.96
N TYR A 161 -28.06 22.74 27.68
CA TYR A 161 -27.39 22.02 26.60
C TYR A 161 -25.88 22.29 26.61
N GLY A 162 -25.07 21.23 26.67
CA GLY A 162 -23.62 21.30 26.48
C GLY A 162 -22.79 21.71 27.69
N GLN A 163 -23.39 21.89 28.88
CA GLN A 163 -22.64 22.28 30.10
C GLN A 163 -21.62 21.23 30.55
N LYS A 164 -21.88 19.93 30.33
CA LYS A 164 -20.99 18.83 30.72
C LYS A 164 -20.49 18.00 29.53
N GLY A 165 -20.57 18.54 28.31
CA GLY A 165 -20.10 17.89 27.08
C GLY A 165 -21.12 17.90 25.95
N THR A 166 -20.63 17.97 24.71
CA THR A 166 -21.43 18.08 23.47
C THR A 166 -21.14 16.98 22.45
N SER A 167 -20.36 15.96 22.83
CA SER A 167 -19.92 14.89 21.93
C SER A 167 -21.11 14.09 21.39
N ARG A 168 -21.00 13.60 20.15
CA ARG A 168 -22.02 12.77 19.49
C ARG A 168 -21.39 11.90 18.42
N PHE A 169 -22.14 10.93 17.90
CA PHE A 169 -21.75 10.21 16.70
C PHE A 169 -22.07 11.01 15.42
N ALA A 170 -21.29 10.75 14.37
CA ALA A 170 -21.52 11.27 13.03
C ALA A 170 -22.81 10.69 12.44
N THR A 171 -23.57 11.52 11.74
CA THR A 171 -24.80 11.09 11.06
C THR A 171 -24.50 10.54 9.66
N VAL A 172 -25.33 9.60 9.16
CA VAL A 172 -25.18 9.05 7.80
C VAL A 172 -25.12 10.15 6.72
N ARG A 173 -25.88 11.25 6.90
CA ARG A 173 -25.85 12.40 5.98
C ARG A 173 -24.51 13.12 5.97
N GLU A 174 -23.86 13.23 7.13
CA GLU A 174 -22.51 13.80 7.25
C GLU A 174 -21.48 12.85 6.61
N LEU A 175 -21.56 11.55 6.90
CA LEU A 175 -20.67 10.55 6.34
C LEU A 175 -20.72 10.52 4.81
N LYS A 176 -21.91 10.54 4.20
CA LYS A 176 -22.09 10.63 2.73
C LYS A 176 -21.47 11.89 2.12
N ARG A 177 -21.29 12.98 2.89
CA ARG A 177 -20.60 14.20 2.44
C ARG A 177 -19.09 14.15 2.65
N GLN A 178 -18.63 13.35 3.61
CA GLN A 178 -17.23 13.31 4.06
C GLN A 178 -16.38 12.22 3.40
N TYR A 179 -17.03 11.17 2.87
CA TYR A 179 -16.35 9.99 2.34
C TYR A 179 -16.81 9.64 0.94
N LYS A 180 -15.94 8.98 0.19
CA LYS A 180 -16.24 8.49 -1.16
C LYS A 180 -17.09 7.24 -1.06
N SER A 181 -18.14 7.15 -1.87
CA SER A 181 -18.99 5.96 -1.93
C SER A 181 -18.52 5.02 -3.04
N VAL A 182 -18.37 3.75 -2.72
CA VAL A 182 -17.99 2.69 -3.66
C VAL A 182 -18.98 1.52 -3.60
N PRO A 183 -19.16 0.77 -4.71
CA PRO A 183 -19.98 -0.44 -4.71
C PRO A 183 -19.50 -1.46 -3.67
N GLN A 184 -20.43 -2.23 -3.11
CA GLN A 184 -20.13 -3.23 -2.08
C GLN A 184 -19.14 -4.31 -2.56
N GLN A 185 -19.24 -4.79 -3.79
CA GLN A 185 -18.40 -5.85 -4.35
C GLN A 185 -18.35 -5.81 -5.88
N THR A 186 -17.50 -6.67 -6.46
CA THR A 186 -17.44 -7.05 -7.88
C THR A 186 -16.99 -5.96 -8.85
N LEU A 187 -17.60 -4.78 -8.81
CA LEU A 187 -17.32 -3.71 -9.77
C LEU A 187 -16.04 -2.95 -9.41
N GLU A 188 -15.13 -2.84 -10.38
CA GLU A 188 -14.01 -1.90 -10.32
C GLU A 188 -14.55 -0.46 -10.21
N TYR A 189 -13.85 0.40 -9.47
CA TYR A 189 -14.23 1.79 -9.31
C TYR A 189 -13.06 2.73 -9.56
N ASP A 190 -13.36 3.89 -10.14
CA ASP A 190 -12.34 4.89 -10.47
C ASP A 190 -11.78 5.57 -9.22
N GLY A 191 -10.50 5.96 -9.26
CA GLY A 191 -9.76 6.66 -8.20
C GLY A 191 -9.05 5.76 -7.18
N ASP A 192 -8.71 6.34 -6.02
CA ASP A 192 -7.81 5.72 -5.06
C ASP A 192 -8.47 4.68 -4.12
N PRO A 193 -7.70 3.69 -3.64
CA PRO A 193 -8.09 2.74 -2.60
C PRO A 193 -8.29 3.46 -1.26
N GLY A 194 -8.96 2.81 -0.29
CA GLY A 194 -9.27 3.45 0.97
C GLY A 194 -9.80 2.51 2.05
N VAL A 195 -9.79 3.00 3.29
CA VAL A 195 -10.21 2.26 4.48
C VAL A 195 -11.75 2.30 4.56
N PRO A 196 -12.45 1.16 4.73
CA PRO A 196 -13.90 1.15 4.91
C PRO A 196 -14.29 1.80 6.25
N MET A 197 -15.02 2.91 6.18
CA MET A 197 -15.46 3.67 7.36
C MET A 197 -16.89 3.32 7.78
N THR A 198 -17.78 3.11 6.81
CA THR A 198 -19.15 2.68 7.10
C THR A 198 -19.76 1.97 5.90
N HIS A 199 -20.71 1.09 6.14
CA HIS A 199 -21.53 0.48 5.10
C HIS A 199 -22.92 1.13 5.11
N ILE A 200 -23.53 1.27 3.94
CA ILE A 200 -24.88 1.81 3.81
C ILE A 200 -25.69 0.90 2.90
N ASN A 201 -26.84 0.46 3.39
CA ASN A 201 -27.80 -0.29 2.59
C ASN A 201 -28.87 0.66 2.00
N ASP A 202 -28.74 1.02 0.72
CA ASP A 202 -29.59 2.00 0.03
C ASP A 202 -30.97 1.42 -0.43
N LEU A 203 -31.50 0.36 0.21
CA LEU A 203 -32.78 -0.21 -0.19
C LEU A 203 -33.96 0.75 0.11
N PRO A 204 -34.83 1.09 -0.87
CA PRO A 204 -36.03 1.89 -0.63
C PRO A 204 -36.93 1.24 0.44
N ALA A 205 -37.47 2.05 1.36
CA ALA A 205 -38.26 1.57 2.50
C ALA A 205 -39.45 0.65 2.09
N LEU A 206 -40.02 0.88 0.89
CA LEU A 206 -41.10 0.06 0.32
C LEU A 206 -40.67 -1.39 0.04
N LEU A 207 -39.41 -1.61 -0.38
CA LEU A 207 -38.85 -2.93 -0.69
C LEU A 207 -38.33 -3.66 0.56
N LYS A 208 -38.06 -2.92 1.65
CA LYS A 208 -37.66 -3.50 2.95
C LYS A 208 -38.78 -4.34 3.61
N MET A 209 -40.04 -4.13 3.26
CA MET A 209 -41.20 -4.73 3.95
C MET A 209 -41.54 -6.16 3.55
N ARG A 210 -40.90 -6.77 2.55
CA ARG A 210 -41.46 -7.96 1.91
C ARG A 210 -40.46 -9.06 1.58
N GLY A 211 -39.51 -9.39 2.45
CA GLY A 211 -38.64 -10.58 2.29
C GLY A 211 -37.74 -10.64 1.04
N PHE A 212 -37.85 -9.66 0.13
CA PHE A 212 -37.06 -9.52 -1.10
C PHE A 212 -35.62 -9.04 -0.84
N ASN A 213 -35.28 -8.64 0.39
CA ASN A 213 -33.93 -8.18 0.78
C ASN A 213 -32.82 -9.18 0.44
N LYS A 214 -33.13 -10.49 0.36
CA LYS A 214 -32.14 -11.54 0.10
C LYS A 214 -31.65 -11.58 -1.35
N PHE A 215 -32.40 -11.02 -2.30
CA PHE A 215 -32.09 -11.07 -3.74
C PHE A 215 -31.44 -9.78 -4.28
N PHE A 216 -31.51 -8.66 -3.55
CA PHE A 216 -31.02 -7.35 -4.00
C PHE A 216 -30.11 -6.68 -2.95
N TYR A 217 -29.06 -7.35 -2.52
CA TYR A 217 -28.01 -6.74 -1.69
C TYR A 217 -27.20 -5.72 -2.51
N ASN A 218 -27.71 -4.49 -2.65
CA ASN A 218 -27.01 -3.36 -3.28
C ASN A 218 -26.53 -2.36 -2.22
N GLY A 219 -25.68 -2.83 -1.30
CA GLY A 219 -25.03 -1.95 -0.34
C GLY A 219 -23.88 -1.15 -0.97
N LYS A 220 -23.40 -0.13 -0.25
CA LYS A 220 -22.25 0.68 -0.63
C LYS A 220 -21.34 0.87 0.57
N PHE A 221 -20.03 0.90 0.34
CA PHE A 221 -19.07 1.33 1.34
C PHE A 221 -18.79 2.82 1.19
N LEU A 222 -18.65 3.50 2.32
CA LEU A 222 -18.01 4.81 2.39
C LEU A 222 -16.58 4.61 2.85
N ILE A 223 -15.63 5.05 2.03
CA ILE A 223 -14.19 4.79 2.23
C ILE A 223 -13.42 6.09 2.45
N ASP A 224 -12.39 6.01 3.29
CA ASP A 224 -11.39 7.08 3.45
C ASP A 224 -10.20 6.81 2.55
N THR A 225 -10.02 7.63 1.52
CA THR A 225 -8.96 7.49 0.51
C THR A 225 -7.67 8.23 0.86
N ASP A 226 -7.69 8.98 1.96
CA ASP A 226 -6.56 9.77 2.45
C ASP A 226 -5.37 8.84 2.82
N THR A 227 -4.17 9.41 2.84
CA THR A 227 -2.96 8.67 3.24
C THR A 227 -2.88 8.65 4.77
N ILE A 228 -3.42 7.59 5.38
CA ILE A 228 -3.57 7.44 6.84
C ILE A 228 -3.07 6.08 7.33
N ASN A 229 -2.58 6.04 8.57
CA ASN A 229 -2.34 4.83 9.33
C ASN A 229 -3.59 4.47 10.15
N VAL A 230 -3.83 3.18 10.35
CA VAL A 230 -5.02 2.66 11.02
C VAL A 230 -4.64 1.68 12.11
N ALA A 231 -5.20 1.86 13.31
CA ALA A 231 -5.19 0.85 14.36
C ALA A 231 -6.55 0.14 14.40
N VAL A 232 -6.56 -1.18 14.33
CA VAL A 232 -7.78 -2.00 14.39
C VAL A 232 -7.74 -2.84 15.65
N ILE A 233 -8.77 -2.71 16.48
CA ILE A 233 -8.86 -3.35 17.79
C ILE A 233 -9.93 -4.42 17.78
N GLY A 234 -9.51 -5.67 17.90
CA GLY A 234 -10.40 -6.82 17.94
C GLY A 234 -9.72 -8.06 18.52
N THR A 235 -10.31 -8.64 19.56
CA THR A 235 -9.90 -9.92 20.16
C THR A 235 -10.01 -11.08 19.16
N SER A 236 -9.35 -12.21 19.46
CA SER A 236 -9.52 -13.41 18.63
C SER A 236 -11.00 -13.79 18.52
N ARG A 237 -11.43 -14.22 17.33
CA ARG A 237 -12.84 -14.54 16.98
C ARG A 237 -13.84 -13.37 17.06
N SER A 238 -13.38 -12.13 17.19
CA SER A 238 -14.25 -10.93 17.10
C SER A 238 -14.77 -10.65 15.67
N GLY A 239 -14.20 -11.30 14.66
CA GLY A 239 -14.54 -11.08 13.25
C GLY A 239 -13.67 -10.04 12.54
N LYS A 240 -12.46 -9.72 13.02
CA LYS A 240 -11.52 -8.81 12.33
C LYS A 240 -11.29 -9.15 10.86
N GLY A 241 -10.95 -10.42 10.59
CA GLY A 241 -10.74 -10.92 9.23
C GLY A 241 -11.96 -10.71 8.34
N GLU A 242 -13.11 -11.19 8.82
CA GLU A 242 -14.39 -11.18 8.11
C GLU A 242 -15.01 -9.79 7.94
N SER A 243 -14.84 -8.88 8.89
CA SER A 243 -15.50 -7.56 8.87
C SER A 243 -14.61 -6.42 8.37
N LEU A 244 -13.30 -6.63 8.27
CA LEU A 244 -12.38 -5.56 7.87
C LEU A 244 -11.25 -6.00 6.96
N VAL A 245 -10.45 -7.04 7.30
CA VAL A 245 -9.26 -7.43 6.51
C VAL A 245 -9.64 -7.80 5.07
N PHE A 246 -10.57 -8.74 4.88
CA PHE A 246 -11.04 -9.14 3.56
C PHE A 246 -11.83 -8.02 2.85
N PRO A 247 -12.82 -7.36 3.49
CA PRO A 247 -13.48 -6.20 2.88
C PRO A 247 -12.54 -5.08 2.43
N ALA A 248 -11.53 -4.72 3.23
CA ALA A 248 -10.55 -3.70 2.86
C ALA A 248 -9.66 -4.17 1.71
N THR A 249 -9.27 -5.45 1.69
CA THR A 249 -8.53 -6.05 0.57
C THR A 249 -9.37 -6.03 -0.71
N ASP A 250 -10.65 -6.36 -0.65
CA ASP A 250 -11.57 -6.26 -1.78
C ASP A 250 -11.67 -4.83 -2.31
N ILE A 251 -11.90 -3.86 -1.43
CA ILE A 251 -12.01 -2.45 -1.79
C ILE A 251 -10.72 -1.97 -2.46
N ASP A 252 -9.56 -2.20 -1.84
CA ASP A 252 -8.27 -1.73 -2.34
C ASP A 252 -7.96 -2.29 -3.74
N THR A 253 -8.27 -3.56 -3.97
CA THR A 253 -7.91 -4.27 -5.21
C THR A 253 -8.90 -4.03 -6.36
N ARG A 254 -10.10 -3.49 -6.06
CA ARG A 254 -11.07 -2.98 -7.05
C ARG A 254 -10.88 -1.50 -7.39
N ALA A 255 -9.97 -0.80 -6.72
CA ALA A 255 -9.64 0.56 -7.13
C ALA A 255 -8.90 0.53 -8.47
N LYS A 256 -9.15 1.51 -9.35
CA LYS A 256 -8.35 1.66 -10.58
C LYS A 256 -6.87 1.92 -10.27
N ASN A 257 -6.60 2.72 -9.24
CA ASN A 257 -5.24 2.99 -8.74
C ASN A 257 -4.81 1.95 -7.69
N LYS A 258 -4.73 0.68 -8.09
CA LYS A 258 -4.48 -0.50 -7.23
C LYS A 258 -3.19 -0.36 -6.38
N PRO A 259 -3.23 -0.37 -5.03
CA PRO A 259 -2.03 -0.29 -4.22
C PRO A 259 -1.27 -1.63 -4.25
N SER A 260 0.04 -1.60 -3.97
CA SER A 260 0.77 -2.81 -3.57
C SER A 260 0.43 -3.14 -2.12
N LEU A 261 0.36 -4.44 -1.80
CA LEU A 261 -0.11 -4.94 -0.52
C LEU A 261 0.96 -5.81 0.14
N VAL A 262 1.16 -5.64 1.44
CA VAL A 262 2.07 -6.48 2.24
C VAL A 262 1.31 -6.96 3.46
N PHE A 263 1.12 -8.26 3.59
CA PHE A 263 0.32 -8.88 4.65
C PHE A 263 1.20 -9.59 5.66
N ALA A 264 0.91 -9.39 6.96
CA ALA A 264 1.25 -10.39 7.96
C ALA A 264 0.09 -11.38 8.03
N ASP A 265 0.37 -12.66 7.81
CA ASP A 265 -0.63 -13.72 7.71
C ASP A 265 -0.14 -14.99 8.46
N PRO A 266 -0.08 -14.95 9.81
CA PRO A 266 0.49 -16.06 10.59
C PRO A 266 -0.22 -17.40 10.36
N LYS A 267 -1.51 -17.38 10.00
CA LYS A 267 -2.31 -18.59 9.74
C LYS A 267 -2.33 -18.99 8.27
N GLY A 268 -1.90 -18.10 7.38
CA GLY A 268 -1.94 -18.33 5.94
C GLY A 268 -3.36 -18.29 5.32
N GLU A 269 -4.39 -17.98 6.12
CA GLU A 269 -5.79 -17.90 5.69
C GLU A 269 -6.03 -16.73 4.71
N LEU A 270 -5.26 -15.64 4.85
CA LEU A 270 -5.39 -14.48 3.97
C LEU A 270 -4.82 -14.78 2.59
N TYR A 271 -3.68 -15.45 2.53
CA TYR A 271 -3.08 -15.93 1.28
C TYR A 271 -4.03 -16.89 0.58
N ALA A 272 -4.43 -17.97 1.25
CA ALA A 272 -5.27 -18.99 0.65
C ALA A 272 -6.64 -18.45 0.21
N GLY A 273 -7.23 -17.57 1.03
CA GLY A 273 -8.50 -16.93 0.72
C GLY A 273 -8.45 -15.84 -0.35
N SER A 274 -7.28 -15.25 -0.65
CA SER A 274 -7.17 -14.11 -1.56
C SER A 274 -6.40 -14.40 -2.85
N TYR A 275 -5.62 -15.49 -2.90
CA TYR A 275 -4.66 -15.76 -3.98
C TYR A 275 -5.28 -15.65 -5.37
N GLU A 276 -6.30 -16.46 -5.67
CA GLU A 276 -6.92 -16.47 -7.01
C GLU A 276 -7.50 -15.10 -7.38
N THR A 277 -8.15 -14.43 -6.44
CA THR A 277 -8.82 -13.15 -6.71
C THR A 277 -7.83 -12.03 -6.95
N LEU A 278 -6.71 -12.03 -6.23
CA LEU A 278 -5.63 -11.09 -6.50
C LEU A 278 -5.00 -11.37 -7.87
N ARG A 279 -4.75 -12.64 -8.22
CA ARG A 279 -4.24 -13.03 -9.56
C ARG A 279 -5.19 -12.59 -10.67
N LYS A 280 -6.50 -12.89 -10.56
CA LYS A 280 -7.56 -12.44 -11.49
C LYS A 280 -7.66 -10.91 -11.59
N ARG A 281 -7.32 -10.18 -10.53
CA ARG A 281 -7.28 -8.70 -10.50
C ARG A 281 -5.94 -8.12 -10.97
N GLY A 282 -5.03 -8.94 -11.49
CA GLY A 282 -3.77 -8.50 -12.12
C GLY A 282 -2.62 -8.27 -11.14
N TYR A 283 -2.66 -8.82 -9.93
CA TYR A 283 -1.54 -8.76 -9.00
C TYR A 283 -0.52 -9.87 -9.26
N ASP A 284 0.76 -9.55 -9.08
CA ASP A 284 1.77 -10.56 -8.79
C ASP A 284 1.70 -10.89 -7.31
N VAL A 285 1.45 -12.16 -6.99
CA VAL A 285 1.22 -12.62 -5.62
C VAL A 285 2.41 -13.46 -5.18
N GLU A 286 3.11 -13.01 -4.15
CA GLU A 286 4.29 -13.64 -3.57
C GLU A 286 3.99 -14.06 -2.13
N VAL A 287 4.61 -15.14 -1.67
CA VAL A 287 4.44 -15.62 -0.29
C VAL A 287 5.78 -15.96 0.34
N LEU A 288 6.13 -15.26 1.42
CA LEU A 288 7.21 -15.64 2.33
C LEU A 288 6.66 -16.68 3.30
N ASN A 289 6.85 -17.95 2.97
CA ASN A 289 6.33 -19.05 3.76
C ASN A 289 7.36 -19.54 4.79
N LEU A 290 7.34 -19.00 6.01
CA LEU A 290 8.27 -19.43 7.07
C LEU A 290 7.79 -20.70 7.80
N VAL A 291 6.53 -21.13 7.58
CA VAL A 291 6.01 -22.40 8.08
C VAL A 291 6.57 -23.56 7.25
N ASN A 292 6.59 -23.42 5.93
CA ASN A 292 7.26 -24.36 5.02
C ASN A 292 8.13 -23.61 3.99
N PRO A 293 9.41 -23.32 4.31
CA PRO A 293 10.26 -22.50 3.46
C PRO A 293 10.50 -23.03 2.05
N ASP A 294 10.38 -24.34 1.80
CA ASP A 294 10.51 -24.93 0.45
C ASP A 294 9.36 -24.54 -0.50
N ASP A 295 8.28 -23.99 0.04
CA ASP A 295 7.03 -23.71 -0.66
C ASP A 295 6.63 -22.24 -0.51
N GLY A 296 7.46 -21.39 -1.13
CA GLY A 296 7.34 -19.94 -1.08
C GLY A 296 8.29 -19.24 -2.02
N MET A 297 8.30 -17.92 -1.94
CA MET A 297 9.24 -17.05 -2.63
C MET A 297 10.67 -17.27 -2.10
N SER A 298 11.68 -17.09 -2.94
CA SER A 298 13.08 -17.10 -2.48
C SER A 298 13.48 -15.71 -1.98
N TYR A 299 14.14 -15.66 -0.84
CA TYR A 299 14.53 -14.41 -0.20
C TYR A 299 15.93 -14.49 0.39
N ASN A 300 16.90 -13.92 -0.32
CA ASN A 300 18.27 -13.77 0.17
C ASN A 300 18.42 -12.45 0.92
N MET A 301 18.63 -12.53 2.23
CA MET A 301 18.79 -11.35 3.11
C MET A 301 20.02 -10.50 2.78
N LEU A 302 20.99 -11.07 2.05
CA LEU A 302 22.19 -10.36 1.60
C LEU A 302 22.04 -9.76 0.20
N GLU A 303 20.90 -9.94 -0.49
CA GLU A 303 20.75 -9.53 -1.89
C GLU A 303 21.00 -8.04 -2.10
N ILE A 304 20.47 -7.19 -1.23
CA ILE A 304 20.63 -5.73 -1.33
C ILE A 304 22.10 -5.33 -1.13
N ILE A 305 22.77 -5.93 -0.15
CA ILE A 305 24.18 -5.68 0.17
C ILE A 305 25.05 -6.15 -1.01
N LYS A 306 24.76 -7.35 -1.54
CA LYS A 306 25.42 -7.94 -2.71
C LYS A 306 25.34 -7.01 -3.91
N GLN A 307 24.16 -6.48 -4.23
CA GLN A 307 23.96 -5.61 -5.39
C GLN A 307 24.76 -4.32 -5.29
N GLU A 308 24.74 -3.64 -4.14
CA GLU A 308 25.50 -2.39 -3.95
C GLU A 308 27.02 -2.64 -3.93
N TYR A 309 27.46 -3.75 -3.34
CA TYR A 309 28.88 -4.10 -3.35
C TYR A 309 29.40 -4.39 -4.76
N ILE A 310 28.65 -5.16 -5.56
CA ILE A 310 29.01 -5.44 -6.97
C ILE A 310 29.03 -4.14 -7.79
N LYS A 311 28.05 -3.26 -7.56
CA LYS A 311 28.01 -1.92 -8.17
C LYS A 311 29.28 -1.12 -7.86
N GLY A 312 29.88 -1.34 -6.69
CA GLY A 312 31.05 -0.61 -6.19
C GLY A 312 30.70 0.46 -5.16
N ASP A 313 29.45 0.53 -4.72
CA ASP A 313 28.98 1.45 -3.68
C ASP A 313 29.18 0.81 -2.29
N PHE A 314 30.45 0.76 -1.88
CA PHE A 314 30.87 0.11 -0.64
C PHE A 314 30.26 0.76 0.60
N ALA A 315 30.11 2.09 0.61
CA ALA A 315 29.51 2.82 1.72
C ALA A 315 28.04 2.45 1.90
N GLN A 316 27.30 2.35 0.79
CA GLN A 316 25.90 1.96 0.83
C GLN A 316 25.72 0.48 1.22
N ALA A 317 26.59 -0.41 0.72
CA ALA A 317 26.62 -1.80 1.12
C ALA A 317 26.85 -1.95 2.64
N GLU A 318 27.79 -1.18 3.21
CA GLU A 318 28.04 -1.12 4.65
C GLU A 318 26.82 -0.66 5.44
N GLN A 319 26.16 0.43 5.01
CA GLN A 319 24.95 0.92 5.66
C GLN A 319 23.84 -0.14 5.70
N TYR A 320 23.63 -0.86 4.59
CA TYR A 320 22.63 -1.93 4.53
C TYR A 320 23.02 -3.15 5.38
N CYS A 321 24.30 -3.48 5.44
CA CYS A 321 24.81 -4.53 6.33
C CYS A 321 24.56 -4.19 7.80
N VAL A 322 24.87 -2.96 8.21
CA VAL A 322 24.60 -2.48 9.58
C VAL A 322 23.10 -2.46 9.89
N SER A 323 22.25 -2.07 8.94
CA SER A 323 20.79 -2.12 9.14
C SER A 323 20.26 -3.54 9.32
N LEU A 324 20.82 -4.51 8.59
CA LEU A 324 20.50 -5.93 8.73
C LEU A 324 20.93 -6.45 10.10
N THR A 325 22.18 -6.21 10.50
CA THR A 325 22.71 -6.71 11.78
C THR A 325 22.06 -6.05 12.99
N LYS A 326 21.66 -4.77 12.94
CA LYS A 326 20.82 -4.16 13.99
C LYS A 326 19.46 -4.85 14.19
N THR A 327 18.93 -5.46 13.12
CA THR A 327 17.66 -6.23 13.23
C THR A 327 17.91 -7.60 13.85
N LEU A 328 19.07 -8.22 13.57
CA LEU A 328 19.50 -9.48 14.19
C LEU A 328 19.91 -9.33 15.66
N PHE A 329 20.55 -8.20 15.99
CA PHE A 329 21.12 -7.89 17.31
C PHE A 329 20.50 -6.57 17.84
N PRO A 330 19.27 -6.61 18.37
CA PRO A 330 18.51 -5.41 18.71
C PRO A 330 18.99 -4.66 19.96
N GLY A 331 19.96 -5.19 20.73
CA GLY A 331 20.61 -4.44 21.81
C GLY A 331 19.72 -4.14 23.02
N LYS A 332 18.65 -4.91 23.24
CA LYS A 332 17.62 -4.63 24.28
C LYS A 332 18.01 -5.04 25.71
N GLY A 333 19.21 -5.59 25.90
CA GLY A 333 19.72 -5.99 27.21
C GLY A 333 20.25 -4.82 28.05
N SER A 334 20.53 -5.07 29.33
CA SER A 334 21.15 -4.08 30.23
C SER A 334 22.56 -3.67 29.82
N ASP A 335 23.25 -4.51 29.04
CA ASP A 335 24.57 -4.26 28.47
C ASP A 335 24.57 -4.50 26.94
N PRO A 336 24.41 -3.43 26.14
CA PRO A 336 24.40 -3.52 24.67
C PRO A 336 25.75 -3.90 24.06
N PHE A 337 26.85 -3.94 24.83
CA PHE A 337 28.19 -4.21 24.32
C PHE A 337 28.26 -5.52 23.54
N TRP A 338 27.70 -6.61 24.10
CA TRP A 338 27.78 -7.95 23.50
C TRP A 338 27.06 -8.03 22.15
N ASP A 339 25.85 -7.47 22.07
CA ASP A 339 25.06 -7.42 20.83
C ASP A 339 25.76 -6.57 19.78
N ASN A 340 26.30 -5.41 20.16
CA ASN A 340 27.01 -4.52 19.24
C ASN A 340 28.31 -5.17 18.73
N ALA A 341 29.08 -5.83 19.59
CA ALA A 341 30.31 -6.51 19.21
C ALA A 341 30.02 -7.71 18.29
N ALA A 342 28.98 -8.49 18.58
CA ALA A 342 28.52 -9.59 17.72
C ALA A 342 28.00 -9.08 16.38
N ALA A 343 27.27 -7.96 16.35
CA ALA A 343 26.84 -7.33 15.09
C ALA A 343 28.02 -6.90 14.21
N SER A 344 29.04 -6.26 14.78
CA SER A 344 30.27 -5.89 14.05
C SER A 344 31.01 -7.11 13.52
N LEU A 345 31.11 -8.19 14.32
CA LEU A 345 31.65 -9.47 13.86
C LEU A 345 30.87 -10.00 12.65
N VAL A 346 29.54 -10.07 12.74
CA VAL A 346 28.71 -10.57 11.63
C VAL A 346 28.82 -9.69 10.39
N ASN A 347 28.95 -8.37 10.53
CA ASN A 347 29.26 -7.49 9.39
C ASN A 347 30.57 -7.90 8.71
N ALA A 348 31.62 -8.14 9.49
CA ALA A 348 32.91 -8.57 8.96
C ALA A 348 32.82 -9.91 8.22
N LEU A 349 32.09 -10.88 8.78
CA LEU A 349 31.86 -12.18 8.16
C LEU A 349 31.07 -12.06 6.85
N ILE A 350 30.03 -11.23 6.80
CA ILE A 350 29.26 -10.97 5.57
C ILE A 350 30.17 -10.43 4.46
N PHE A 351 30.99 -9.41 4.75
CA PHE A 351 31.91 -8.86 3.76
C PHE A 351 33.01 -9.84 3.36
N THR A 352 33.43 -10.72 4.27
CA THR A 352 34.39 -11.79 3.97
C THR A 352 33.79 -12.81 2.99
N VAL A 353 32.53 -13.21 3.19
CA VAL A 353 31.78 -14.07 2.27
C VAL A 353 31.62 -13.40 0.90
N ILE A 354 31.28 -12.11 0.87
CA ILE A 354 31.15 -11.36 -0.38
C ILE A 354 32.47 -11.35 -1.14
N HIS A 355 33.58 -10.99 -0.48
CA HIS A 355 34.90 -10.95 -1.10
C HIS A 355 35.26 -12.32 -1.68
N ARG A 356 35.14 -13.37 -0.86
CA ARG A 356 35.51 -14.73 -1.26
C ARG A 356 34.67 -15.24 -2.42
N ALA A 357 33.35 -15.02 -2.40
CA ALA A 357 32.46 -15.45 -3.48
C ALA A 357 32.77 -14.72 -4.79
N LEU A 358 33.16 -13.44 -4.75
CA LEU A 358 33.53 -12.68 -5.93
C LEU A 358 34.91 -13.06 -6.47
N GLU A 359 35.89 -13.38 -5.61
CA GLU A 359 37.19 -13.93 -6.03
C GLU A 359 37.04 -15.27 -6.77
N GLU A 360 36.08 -16.11 -6.35
CA GLU A 360 35.79 -17.38 -7.02
C GLU A 360 34.93 -17.20 -8.30
N GLY A 361 34.48 -15.98 -8.61
CA GLY A 361 33.56 -15.71 -9.72
C GLY A 361 32.16 -16.29 -9.53
N LYS A 362 31.74 -16.56 -8.28
CA LYS A 362 30.49 -17.24 -7.91
C LYS A 362 29.63 -16.41 -6.97
N PRO A 363 29.06 -15.27 -7.42
CA PRO A 363 28.28 -14.35 -6.58
C PRO A 363 27.03 -14.99 -5.97
N GLU A 364 26.53 -16.09 -6.52
CA GLU A 364 25.42 -16.88 -5.98
C GLU A 364 25.75 -17.54 -4.62
N ARG A 365 27.04 -17.65 -4.26
CA ARG A 365 27.48 -18.14 -2.94
C ARG A 365 27.33 -17.10 -1.83
N ILE A 366 26.93 -15.87 -2.13
CA ILE A 366 26.73 -14.82 -1.14
C ILE A 366 25.42 -15.06 -0.39
N THR A 367 25.48 -15.81 0.70
CA THR A 367 24.31 -16.27 1.47
C THR A 367 24.59 -16.25 2.97
N MET A 368 23.54 -16.09 3.78
CA MET A 368 23.66 -16.19 5.25
C MET A 368 24.19 -17.56 5.68
N ARG A 369 23.89 -18.63 4.94
CA ARG A 369 24.41 -19.97 5.23
C ARG A 369 25.94 -20.01 5.20
N ASN A 370 26.56 -19.39 4.18
CA ASN A 370 28.02 -19.33 4.09
C ASN A 370 28.65 -18.43 5.16
N VAL A 371 27.93 -17.43 5.68
CA VAL A 371 28.36 -16.62 6.84
C VAL A 371 28.46 -17.51 8.09
N VAL A 372 27.47 -18.38 8.30
CA VAL A 372 27.48 -19.32 9.43
C VAL A 372 28.56 -20.39 9.25
N ASP A 373 28.69 -20.95 8.05
CA ASP A 373 29.71 -21.96 7.76
C ASP A 373 31.13 -21.39 7.95
N LEU A 374 31.36 -20.10 7.60
CA LEU A 374 32.62 -19.40 7.89
C LEU A 374 32.90 -19.37 9.39
N LEU A 375 31.95 -18.86 10.18
CA LEU A 375 32.10 -18.75 11.63
C LEU A 375 32.34 -20.12 12.29
N ASN A 376 31.59 -21.15 11.89
CA ASN A 376 31.70 -22.48 12.48
C ASN A 376 32.96 -23.23 12.03
N THR A 377 33.51 -22.92 10.85
CA THR A 377 34.71 -23.59 10.34
C THR A 377 35.99 -22.94 10.86
N LEU A 378 36.06 -21.60 10.91
CA LEU A 378 37.27 -20.87 11.30
C LEU A 378 37.23 -20.28 12.71
N GLY A 379 36.04 -20.15 13.31
CA GLY A 379 35.86 -19.54 14.63
C GLY A 379 36.30 -20.38 15.84
N PRO A 380 36.13 -21.72 15.88
CA PRO A 380 36.55 -22.53 17.03
C PRO A 380 38.05 -22.41 17.33
N GLU A 381 38.39 -22.27 18.62
CA GLU A 381 39.77 -22.08 19.14
C GLU A 381 40.65 -23.35 19.07
N THR A 382 40.11 -24.50 18.70
CA THR A 382 40.78 -25.81 18.88
C THR A 382 41.83 -26.14 17.81
N GLU A 383 41.96 -25.33 16.75
CA GLU A 383 43.04 -25.43 15.75
C GLU A 383 43.93 -24.18 15.75
N ASN A 384 44.17 -23.57 16.91
CA ASN A 384 45.19 -22.54 17.01
C ASN A 384 46.58 -23.18 16.82
N TYR A 385 47.34 -22.71 15.85
CA TYR A 385 48.76 -23.04 15.74
C TYR A 385 49.58 -21.90 16.35
N LEU A 386 50.73 -22.25 16.90
CA LEU A 386 51.68 -21.28 17.41
C LEU A 386 52.36 -20.61 16.20
N ASN A 387 52.36 -19.28 16.16
CA ASN A 387 53.21 -18.55 15.22
C ASN A 387 54.70 -18.75 15.56
N GLU A 388 55.60 -18.22 14.72
CA GLU A 388 57.05 -18.29 14.95
C GLU A 388 57.49 -17.70 16.30
N ASP A 389 56.67 -16.84 16.90
CA ASP A 389 56.86 -16.19 18.20
C ASP A 389 56.20 -16.92 19.39
N GLY A 390 55.52 -18.06 19.16
CA GLY A 390 54.87 -18.84 20.21
C GLY A 390 53.48 -18.33 20.65
N GLU A 391 52.87 -17.42 19.90
CA GLU A 391 51.50 -16.94 20.12
C GLU A 391 50.48 -17.81 19.37
N SER A 392 49.39 -18.13 20.06
CA SER A 392 48.26 -18.89 19.52
C SER A 392 47.43 -18.02 18.58
N ILE A 393 47.57 -18.19 17.26
CA ILE A 393 46.79 -17.45 16.26
C ILE A 393 45.50 -18.19 15.90
N ASN A 394 44.38 -17.49 15.95
CA ASN A 394 43.09 -18.01 15.51
C ASN A 394 42.98 -17.95 13.97
N ARG A 395 42.53 -19.04 13.34
CA ARG A 395 42.42 -19.15 11.86
C ARG A 395 41.52 -18.08 11.24
N LEU A 396 40.48 -17.63 11.96
CA LEU A 396 39.62 -16.53 11.52
C LEU A 396 40.37 -15.20 11.47
N ASP A 397 41.29 -14.95 12.43
CA ASP A 397 42.13 -13.74 12.41
C ASP A 397 43.05 -13.78 11.21
N GLU A 398 43.78 -14.89 11.03
CA GLU A 398 44.70 -15.04 9.93
C GLU A 398 44.00 -14.83 8.59
N TYR A 399 42.80 -15.40 8.42
CA TYR A 399 42.03 -15.24 7.20
C TYR A 399 41.63 -13.77 6.96
N ILE A 400 40.97 -13.13 7.93
CA ILE A 400 40.47 -11.75 7.76
C ILE A 400 41.62 -10.75 7.66
N MET A 401 42.69 -10.92 8.45
CA MET A 401 43.87 -10.07 8.39
C MET A 401 44.67 -10.24 7.10
N SER A 402 44.53 -11.37 6.41
CA SER A 402 45.13 -11.57 5.07
C SER A 402 44.38 -10.90 3.92
N LEU A 403 43.16 -10.38 4.14
CA LEU A 403 42.42 -9.64 3.11
C LEU A 403 43.19 -8.37 2.68
N PRO A 404 42.82 -7.69 1.59
CA PRO A 404 43.43 -6.41 1.23
C PRO A 404 43.28 -5.35 2.34
N ASP A 405 44.28 -4.48 2.45
CA ASP A 405 44.24 -3.33 3.34
C ASP A 405 43.14 -2.35 2.93
N GLY A 406 42.46 -1.75 3.91
CA GLY A 406 41.30 -0.90 3.68
C GLY A 406 39.97 -1.64 3.45
N SER A 407 39.97 -2.98 3.39
CA SER A 407 38.74 -3.77 3.26
C SER A 407 37.76 -3.53 4.42
N ILE A 408 36.47 -3.51 4.10
CA ILE A 408 35.39 -3.29 5.09
C ILE A 408 35.37 -4.41 6.14
N ALA A 409 35.66 -5.65 5.70
CA ALA A 409 35.74 -6.81 6.58
C ALA A 409 36.77 -6.62 7.71
N LYS A 410 38.01 -6.21 7.39
CA LYS A 410 39.05 -5.92 8.41
C LYS A 410 38.61 -4.83 9.39
N LYS A 411 38.03 -3.73 8.87
CA LYS A 411 37.57 -2.61 9.70
C LYS A 411 36.50 -3.04 10.72
N GLN A 412 35.51 -3.80 10.26
CA GLN A 412 34.41 -4.29 11.10
C GLN A 412 34.87 -5.38 12.08
N TYR A 413 35.93 -6.13 11.74
CA TYR A 413 36.48 -7.18 12.58
C TYR A 413 37.33 -6.67 13.75
N ALA A 414 37.79 -5.42 13.70
CA ALA A 414 38.71 -4.84 14.67
C ALA A 414 38.28 -5.04 16.14
N THR A 415 37.00 -4.84 16.47
CA THR A 415 36.48 -5.05 17.84
C THR A 415 36.64 -6.48 18.32
N SER A 416 36.45 -7.47 17.44
CA SER A 416 36.64 -8.89 17.79
C SER A 416 38.11 -9.28 17.86
N ALA A 417 38.96 -8.67 17.01
CA ALA A 417 40.40 -8.88 17.04
C ALA A 417 41.07 -8.29 18.29
N PHE A 418 40.62 -7.12 18.77
CA PHE A 418 41.11 -6.51 20.01
C PHE A 418 40.62 -7.23 21.27
N ALA A 419 39.52 -7.98 21.18
CA ALA A 419 39.02 -8.77 22.30
C ALA A 419 39.92 -10.01 22.49
N GLY A 420 40.54 -10.12 23.68
CA GLY A 420 41.32 -11.29 24.07
C GLY A 420 40.54 -12.27 24.97
N GLY A 421 40.96 -13.53 25.00
CA GLY A 421 40.49 -14.56 25.93
C GLY A 421 38.96 -14.72 25.97
N ASN A 422 38.39 -14.81 27.18
CA ASN A 422 36.97 -15.09 27.41
C ASN A 422 36.01 -14.09 26.74
N THR A 423 36.42 -12.82 26.59
CA THR A 423 35.60 -11.78 25.96
C THR A 423 35.33 -12.11 24.50
N ARG A 424 36.36 -12.56 23.78
CA ARG A 424 36.24 -12.97 22.38
C ARG A 424 35.37 -14.20 22.20
N SER A 425 35.64 -15.22 23.01
CA SER A 425 34.83 -16.44 23.05
C SER A 425 33.35 -16.12 23.29
N SER A 426 33.04 -15.14 24.16
CA SER A 426 31.67 -14.68 24.39
C SER A 426 31.07 -13.98 23.17
N ILE A 427 31.80 -13.11 22.48
CA ILE A 427 31.34 -12.45 21.24
C ILE A 427 31.02 -13.49 20.15
N LEU A 428 31.93 -14.44 19.91
CA LEU A 428 31.74 -15.53 18.95
C LEU A 428 30.52 -16.39 19.31
N THR A 429 30.32 -16.66 20.60
CA THR A 429 29.16 -17.44 21.09
C THR A 429 27.84 -16.70 20.85
N VAL A 430 27.77 -15.40 21.12
CA VAL A 430 26.58 -14.57 20.86
C VAL A 430 26.26 -14.55 19.35
N ALA A 431 27.28 -14.34 18.51
CA ALA A 431 27.11 -14.35 17.05
C ALA A 431 26.66 -15.73 16.55
N SER A 432 27.30 -16.82 16.99
CA SER A 432 26.98 -18.19 16.57
C SER A 432 25.55 -18.58 16.97
N THR A 433 25.15 -18.29 18.21
CA THR A 433 23.79 -18.56 18.72
C THR A 433 22.73 -17.84 17.88
N THR A 434 22.97 -16.56 17.54
CA THR A 434 22.04 -15.76 16.73
C THR A 434 21.95 -16.26 15.29
N LEU A 435 23.09 -16.67 14.71
CA LEU A 435 23.16 -17.15 13.33
C LEU A 435 22.69 -18.60 13.15
N GLN A 436 22.53 -19.38 14.24
CA GLN A 436 22.19 -20.80 14.19
C GLN A 436 20.94 -21.09 13.37
N ILE A 437 19.96 -20.17 13.31
CA ILE A 437 18.74 -20.34 12.51
C ILE A 437 19.03 -20.59 11.02
N PHE A 438 20.11 -20.01 10.48
CA PHE A 438 20.52 -20.16 9.09
C PHE A 438 21.23 -21.48 8.81
N THR A 439 21.34 -22.37 9.81
CA THR A 439 21.80 -23.75 9.59
C THR A 439 20.69 -24.68 9.11
N SER A 440 19.42 -24.27 9.24
CA SER A 440 18.26 -25.01 8.73
C SER A 440 18.35 -25.17 7.21
N GLU A 441 18.21 -26.40 6.71
CA GLU A 441 18.34 -26.72 5.28
C GLU A 441 17.30 -25.95 4.45
N LYS A 442 16.03 -25.98 4.87
CA LYS A 442 14.93 -25.33 4.15
C LYS A 442 15.10 -23.81 4.11
N LEU A 443 15.45 -23.20 5.25
CA LEU A 443 15.71 -21.76 5.31
C LEU A 443 16.93 -21.37 4.49
N SER A 444 17.98 -22.20 4.50
CA SER A 444 19.18 -21.99 3.69
C SER A 444 18.84 -22.00 2.21
N LYS A 445 18.04 -22.97 1.74
CA LYS A 445 17.60 -23.04 0.33
C LYS A 445 16.85 -21.77 -0.06
N MET A 446 15.85 -21.38 0.73
CA MET A 446 15.09 -20.14 0.52
C MET A 446 16.02 -18.91 0.44
N GLY A 447 17.05 -18.86 1.29
CA GLY A 447 18.05 -17.80 1.34
C GLY A 447 19.16 -17.87 0.27
N SER A 448 19.28 -18.96 -0.49
CA SER A 448 20.28 -19.12 -1.55
C SER A 448 19.85 -18.54 -2.89
N ALA A 449 18.60 -18.11 -3.02
CA ALA A 449 18.07 -17.46 -4.22
C ALA A 449 17.23 -16.24 -3.84
N ASN A 450 16.88 -15.42 -4.83
CA ASN A 450 16.04 -14.24 -4.61
C ASN A 450 15.02 -14.07 -5.75
N SER A 451 13.73 -14.14 -5.45
CA SER A 451 12.65 -13.97 -6.44
C SER A 451 12.02 -12.56 -6.39
N VAL A 452 12.11 -11.87 -5.26
CA VAL A 452 11.44 -10.58 -5.02
C VAL A 452 12.39 -9.39 -5.18
N ASP A 453 11.94 -8.37 -5.90
CA ASP A 453 12.61 -7.06 -5.99
C ASP A 453 11.84 -6.05 -5.13
N PHE A 454 12.44 -5.62 -4.02
CA PHE A 454 11.81 -4.69 -3.08
C PHE A 454 11.48 -3.34 -3.69
N THR A 455 12.32 -2.83 -4.60
CA THR A 455 12.05 -1.55 -5.26
C THR A 455 10.75 -1.61 -6.06
N ARG A 456 10.45 -2.77 -6.66
CA ARG A 456 9.25 -2.97 -7.48
C ARG A 456 7.94 -2.80 -6.69
N VAL A 457 7.95 -3.03 -5.38
CA VAL A 457 6.75 -2.92 -4.53
C VAL A 457 6.20 -1.49 -4.55
N GLY A 458 7.05 -0.46 -4.59
CA GLY A 458 6.63 0.96 -4.67
C GLY A 458 6.97 1.65 -6.00
N PHE A 459 7.90 1.09 -6.77
CA PHE A 459 8.44 1.62 -8.03
C PHE A 459 8.51 0.51 -9.07
N ASN A 460 7.37 0.22 -9.69
CA ASN A 460 7.22 -0.85 -10.69
C ASN A 460 7.92 -0.58 -12.03
N LYS A 461 8.38 0.65 -12.26
CA LYS A 461 9.05 1.08 -13.50
C LYS A 461 10.30 1.89 -13.16
N ARG A 462 11.45 1.42 -13.62
CA ARG A 462 12.74 2.09 -13.41
C ARG A 462 13.66 1.91 -14.61
N LEU A 463 14.37 2.97 -14.96
CA LEU A 463 15.45 2.96 -15.94
C LEU A 463 16.77 3.07 -15.19
N ARG A 464 17.66 2.12 -15.42
CA ARG A 464 19.05 2.16 -14.96
C ARG A 464 19.96 2.32 -16.15
N VAL A 465 20.88 3.27 -16.06
CA VAL A 465 21.87 3.55 -17.10
C VAL A 465 23.24 3.65 -16.46
N LYS A 466 24.23 3.00 -17.07
CA LYS A 466 25.64 3.20 -16.75
C LYS A 466 26.26 4.03 -17.86
N PHE A 467 26.67 5.24 -17.52
CA PHE A 467 27.36 6.16 -18.41
C PHE A 467 28.88 5.93 -18.36
N ASP A 468 29.57 6.42 -19.38
CA ASP A 468 31.00 6.64 -19.33
C ASP A 468 31.36 7.61 -18.18
N LEU A 469 32.54 7.44 -17.58
CA LEU A 469 32.97 8.22 -16.41
C LEU A 469 33.08 9.73 -16.70
N LYS A 470 33.19 10.14 -17.98
CA LYS A 470 33.16 11.58 -18.33
C LYS A 470 31.86 12.29 -17.93
N TYR A 471 30.77 11.55 -17.70
CA TYR A 471 29.47 12.10 -17.27
C TYR A 471 29.27 12.09 -15.75
N MET A 472 30.28 11.73 -14.95
CA MET A 472 30.16 11.69 -13.49
C MET A 472 29.69 13.03 -12.91
N TYR A 473 28.73 12.97 -11.98
CA TYR A 473 28.11 14.14 -11.33
C TYR A 473 27.35 15.10 -12.22
N GLU A 474 27.30 14.85 -13.51
CA GLU A 474 26.57 15.68 -14.44
C GLU A 474 25.07 15.46 -14.33
N ARG A 475 24.35 16.51 -14.68
CA ARG A 475 22.89 16.50 -14.67
C ARG A 475 22.38 16.32 -16.09
N GLY A 476 21.37 15.48 -16.21
CA GLY A 476 20.70 15.23 -17.48
C GLY A 476 19.20 15.17 -17.31
N VAL A 477 18.53 14.98 -18.43
CA VAL A 477 17.09 14.80 -18.50
C VAL A 477 16.80 13.53 -19.27
N VAL A 478 15.95 12.68 -18.71
CA VAL A 478 15.35 11.57 -19.46
C VAL A 478 13.92 11.95 -19.83
N ILE A 479 13.56 11.71 -21.10
CA ILE A 479 12.25 11.98 -21.68
C ILE A 479 11.66 10.64 -22.11
N TYR A 480 10.60 10.22 -21.44
CA TYR A 480 9.87 9.00 -21.76
C TYR A 480 8.72 9.30 -22.72
N GLY A 481 8.67 8.63 -23.86
CA GLY A 481 7.69 8.89 -24.92
C GLY A 481 8.01 10.17 -25.69
N TYR A 482 9.29 10.37 -26.03
CA TYR A 482 9.75 11.56 -26.75
C TYR A 482 8.96 11.77 -28.05
N GLY A 483 8.39 12.96 -28.22
CA GLY A 483 7.54 13.32 -29.36
C GLY A 483 6.04 13.02 -29.17
N GLU A 484 5.65 12.33 -28.09
CA GLU A 484 4.25 12.10 -27.75
C GLU A 484 3.65 13.28 -26.96
N LYS A 485 2.32 13.45 -27.05
CA LYS A 485 1.60 14.54 -26.35
C LYS A 485 1.69 14.44 -24.82
N ASP A 486 1.90 13.24 -24.29
CA ASP A 486 1.96 12.94 -22.87
C ASP A 486 3.37 12.54 -22.40
N GLU A 487 4.42 13.11 -23.03
CA GLU A 487 5.81 12.87 -22.65
C GLU A 487 6.07 13.16 -21.16
N LEU A 488 6.87 12.31 -20.52
CA LEU A 488 7.30 12.50 -19.14
C LEU A 488 8.79 12.86 -19.12
N ARG A 489 9.09 14.08 -18.68
CA ARG A 489 10.46 14.55 -18.45
C ARG A 489 10.85 14.34 -16.99
N ALA A 490 11.99 13.72 -16.74
CA ALA A 490 12.55 13.55 -15.41
C ALA A 490 14.03 13.93 -15.39
N ASN A 491 14.39 14.81 -14.46
CA ASN A 491 15.78 15.18 -14.24
C ASN A 491 16.50 14.06 -13.50
N PHE A 492 17.79 13.88 -13.79
CA PHE A 492 18.65 12.97 -13.07
C PHE A 492 20.03 13.58 -12.85
N LYS A 493 20.79 12.96 -11.94
CA LYS A 493 22.20 13.22 -11.74
C LYS A 493 22.94 11.89 -11.78
N VAL A 494 24.05 11.84 -12.49
CA VAL A 494 24.92 10.66 -12.54
C VAL A 494 25.72 10.58 -11.24
N ASP A 495 25.81 9.40 -10.64
CA ASP A 495 26.61 9.19 -9.43
C ASP A 495 28.12 9.12 -9.72
N SER A 496 28.91 8.95 -8.66
CA SER A 496 30.37 8.87 -8.75
C SER A 496 30.90 7.63 -9.46
N LEU A 497 30.02 6.68 -9.78
CA LEU A 497 30.34 5.41 -10.43
C LEU A 497 29.79 5.37 -11.87
N GLY A 498 29.28 6.50 -12.37
CA GLY A 498 28.69 6.61 -13.70
C GLY A 498 27.25 6.07 -13.77
N TYR A 499 26.63 5.67 -12.66
CA TYR A 499 25.25 5.16 -12.70
C TYR A 499 24.22 6.27 -12.55
N MET A 500 23.11 6.07 -13.23
CA MET A 500 21.86 6.77 -13.03
C MET A 500 20.75 5.74 -12.84
N GLU A 501 19.88 5.98 -11.87
CA GLU A 501 18.62 5.25 -11.73
C GLU A 501 17.48 6.26 -11.66
N ASN A 502 16.53 6.13 -12.58
CA ASN A 502 15.36 6.99 -12.66
C ASN A 502 14.09 6.15 -12.59
N ASN A 503 13.30 6.35 -11.54
CA ASN A 503 11.98 5.75 -11.44
C ASN A 503 10.98 6.63 -12.19
N PHE A 504 9.98 6.02 -12.84
CA PHE A 504 8.95 6.76 -13.56
C PHE A 504 7.56 6.16 -13.36
N LYS A 505 6.50 6.93 -13.65
CA LYS A 505 5.09 6.52 -13.46
C LYS A 505 4.34 6.26 -14.77
N ARG A 506 4.71 6.97 -15.84
CA ARG A 506 4.07 6.90 -17.16
C ARG A 506 4.04 5.46 -17.69
N THR A 507 2.95 5.08 -18.34
CA THR A 507 2.85 3.83 -19.09
C THR A 507 3.41 4.03 -20.49
N MET A 508 4.33 3.17 -20.89
CA MET A 508 4.99 3.15 -22.19
C MET A 508 4.23 2.24 -23.15
N LYS A 509 4.02 2.72 -24.37
CA LYS A 509 3.53 1.91 -25.49
C LYS A 509 4.71 1.28 -26.23
N PRO A 510 4.52 0.12 -26.88
CA PRO A 510 5.55 -0.46 -27.73
C PRO A 510 5.99 0.54 -28.80
N ARG A 511 7.29 0.60 -29.06
CA ARG A 511 7.97 1.46 -30.05
C ARG A 511 8.04 2.95 -29.69
N GLU A 512 7.63 3.35 -28.49
CA GLU A 512 7.88 4.72 -28.02
C GLU A 512 9.37 4.95 -27.75
N THR A 513 9.82 6.19 -27.98
CA THR A 513 11.21 6.58 -27.80
C THR A 513 11.46 7.06 -26.37
N ILE A 514 12.55 6.59 -25.77
CA ILE A 514 13.15 7.14 -24.55
C ILE A 514 14.38 7.93 -24.99
N ARG A 515 14.37 9.23 -24.73
CA ARG A 515 15.49 10.12 -25.02
C ARG A 515 16.21 10.52 -23.74
N ILE A 516 17.52 10.47 -23.75
CA ILE A 516 18.38 10.86 -22.63
C ILE A 516 19.29 11.98 -23.13
N GLU A 517 19.22 13.14 -22.48
CA GLU A 517 20.01 14.32 -22.81
C GLU A 517 20.95 14.64 -21.64
N ILE A 518 22.27 14.71 -21.89
CA ILE A 518 23.29 15.01 -20.86
C ILE A 518 24.52 15.65 -21.51
N LEU A 519 24.99 16.78 -20.96
CA LEU A 519 26.12 17.54 -21.50
C LEU A 519 26.01 17.89 -23.02
N GLY A 520 24.79 18.01 -23.55
CA GLY A 520 24.55 18.25 -24.97
C GLY A 520 24.57 16.99 -25.84
N ASP A 521 25.01 15.85 -25.30
CA ASP A 521 24.88 14.55 -25.94
C ASP A 521 23.44 14.03 -25.81
N ILE A 522 22.98 13.35 -26.86
CA ILE A 522 21.61 12.83 -26.97
C ILE A 522 21.70 11.33 -27.24
N PHE A 523 20.98 10.54 -26.44
CA PHE A 523 20.85 9.10 -26.64
C PHE A 523 19.38 8.73 -26.78
N GLU A 524 19.03 7.99 -27.83
CA GLU A 524 17.66 7.57 -28.11
C GLU A 524 17.53 6.05 -28.12
N TYR A 525 16.51 5.55 -27.44
CA TYR A 525 16.19 4.13 -27.32
C TYR A 525 14.73 3.89 -27.65
N ILE A 526 14.46 2.89 -28.48
CA ILE A 526 13.10 2.44 -28.78
C ILE A 526 12.70 1.38 -27.75
N PHE A 527 11.59 1.62 -27.05
CA PHE A 527 11.08 0.74 -26.01
C PHE A 527 10.27 -0.43 -26.59
N TYR A 528 10.59 -1.64 -26.15
CA TYR A 528 9.79 -2.84 -26.38
C TYR A 528 9.53 -3.58 -25.07
N ARG A 529 8.30 -4.07 -24.86
CA ARG A 529 7.99 -4.90 -23.68
C ARG A 529 8.73 -6.23 -23.70
N GLU A 530 8.98 -6.76 -24.90
CA GLU A 530 9.73 -7.99 -25.16
C GLU A 530 10.64 -7.81 -26.37
N ALA A 531 11.71 -8.61 -26.46
CA ALA A 531 12.60 -8.56 -27.61
C ALA A 531 11.88 -9.08 -28.87
N PRO A 532 11.96 -8.39 -30.03
CA PRO A 532 11.34 -8.86 -31.26
C PRO A 532 11.84 -10.26 -31.66
N GLY A 533 10.94 -11.20 -31.92
CA GLY A 533 11.26 -12.55 -32.41
C GLY A 533 11.66 -13.58 -31.36
N PHE A 534 11.63 -13.24 -30.07
CA PHE A 534 12.03 -14.16 -29.00
C PHE A 534 11.01 -14.17 -27.86
N VAL A 535 10.77 -15.39 -27.35
CA VAL A 535 10.00 -15.82 -26.16
C VAL A 535 8.80 -16.70 -26.53
N LYS A 536 8.80 -17.91 -25.96
CA LYS A 536 7.62 -18.77 -25.84
C LYS A 536 6.59 -18.00 -25.02
N VAL A 537 5.46 -17.64 -25.62
CA VAL A 537 4.44 -16.83 -24.95
C VAL A 537 3.82 -17.66 -23.83
N GLU A 538 4.28 -17.43 -22.61
CA GLU A 538 3.61 -17.90 -21.40
C GLU A 538 2.41 -16.99 -21.14
N ILE A 539 1.26 -17.62 -20.91
CA ILE A 539 0.00 -16.93 -20.65
C ILE A 539 -0.31 -17.12 -19.17
N ASP A 540 -0.67 -16.03 -18.49
CA ASP A 540 -1.15 -16.07 -17.12
C ASP A 540 -2.50 -16.80 -17.08
N GLU A 541 -2.55 -17.95 -16.40
CA GLU A 541 -3.75 -18.80 -16.35
C GLU A 541 -4.97 -18.08 -15.74
N TYR A 542 -4.74 -17.05 -14.91
CA TYR A 542 -5.81 -16.33 -14.23
C TYR A 542 -6.32 -15.13 -15.04
N THR A 543 -5.43 -14.37 -15.68
CA THR A 543 -5.83 -13.16 -16.42
C THR A 543 -5.98 -13.39 -17.92
N GLY A 544 -5.38 -14.45 -18.46
CA GLY A 544 -5.26 -14.68 -19.90
C GLY A 544 -4.25 -13.75 -20.59
N ASP A 545 -3.52 -12.93 -19.82
CA ASP A 545 -2.54 -11.99 -20.37
C ASP A 545 -1.19 -12.67 -20.61
N LYS A 546 -0.40 -12.13 -21.54
CA LYS A 546 1.01 -12.52 -21.71
C LYS A 546 1.82 -12.19 -20.45
N ILE A 547 2.65 -13.14 -20.02
CA ILE A 547 3.65 -12.91 -18.99
C ILE A 547 4.89 -12.28 -19.64
N TYR A 548 5.16 -11.03 -19.28
CA TYR A 548 6.33 -10.30 -19.77
C TYR A 548 7.55 -10.54 -18.88
N PRO A 549 8.77 -10.52 -19.45
CA PRO A 549 9.99 -10.50 -18.65
C PRO A 549 10.04 -9.27 -17.73
N LYS A 550 10.74 -9.40 -16.59
CA LYS A 550 10.89 -8.31 -15.60
C LYS A 550 11.58 -7.07 -16.17
N THR A 551 12.43 -7.25 -17.18
CA THR A 551 13.15 -6.21 -17.90
C THR A 551 12.60 -6.04 -19.31
N ALA A 552 12.26 -4.81 -19.68
CA ALA A 552 11.92 -4.43 -21.04
C ALA A 552 13.18 -4.36 -21.93
N TYR A 553 12.99 -4.59 -23.22
CA TYR A 553 14.06 -4.49 -24.22
C TYR A 553 14.14 -3.05 -24.74
N LEU A 554 15.34 -2.49 -24.72
CA LEU A 554 15.64 -1.17 -25.28
C LEU A 554 16.53 -1.33 -26.49
N LYS A 555 16.05 -0.92 -27.67
CA LYS A 555 16.86 -0.93 -28.90
C LYS A 555 17.47 0.47 -29.08
N PRO A 556 18.81 0.62 -29.06
CA PRO A 556 19.42 1.92 -29.38
C PRO A 556 19.09 2.31 -30.83
N VAL A 557 18.79 3.59 -31.05
CA VAL A 557 18.56 4.14 -32.40
C VAL A 557 19.88 4.25 -33.16
N GLU A 558 20.94 4.66 -32.47
CA GLU A 558 22.30 4.78 -33.00
C GLU A 558 23.30 4.06 -32.06
N GLU A 559 24.39 3.53 -32.62
CA GLU A 559 25.50 3.00 -31.83
C GLU A 559 26.12 4.13 -31.00
N ASN A 560 26.15 3.96 -29.68
CA ASN A 560 26.65 4.97 -28.77
C ASN A 560 27.79 4.43 -27.91
N THR A 561 28.78 5.28 -27.68
CA THR A 561 29.95 4.98 -26.83
C THR A 561 29.82 5.59 -25.43
N GLY A 562 28.90 6.55 -25.24
CA GLY A 562 28.70 7.26 -23.97
C GLY A 562 27.86 6.51 -22.93
N ILE A 563 27.06 5.52 -23.34
CA ILE A 563 26.31 4.65 -22.44
C ILE A 563 26.87 3.23 -22.54
N LEU A 564 27.37 2.74 -21.41
CA LEU A 564 27.99 1.42 -21.29
C LEU A 564 26.95 0.32 -21.08
N GLU A 565 25.86 0.62 -20.38
CA GLU A 565 24.80 -0.35 -20.08
C GLU A 565 23.45 0.34 -19.90
N THR A 566 22.38 -0.27 -20.39
CA THR A 566 21.00 0.15 -20.09
C THR A 566 20.16 -1.03 -19.63
N THR A 567 19.37 -0.82 -18.58
CA THR A 567 18.37 -1.79 -18.12
C THR A 567 17.09 -1.06 -17.77
N CYS A 568 15.98 -1.41 -18.42
CA CYS A 568 14.66 -0.91 -18.09
C CYS A 568 13.86 -2.01 -17.37
N PHE A 569 13.59 -1.84 -16.08
CA PHE A 569 12.68 -2.72 -15.35
C PHE A 569 11.27 -2.17 -15.47
N TYR A 570 10.32 -3.00 -15.87
CA TYR A 570 8.99 -2.52 -16.21
C TYR A 570 7.91 -3.55 -15.92
N SER A 571 6.98 -3.17 -15.04
CA SER A 571 5.70 -3.86 -14.85
C SER A 571 4.56 -2.88 -14.61
N GLU A 572 3.37 -3.22 -15.12
CA GLU A 572 2.11 -2.54 -14.75
C GLU A 572 1.39 -3.23 -13.59
N LYS A 573 1.78 -4.48 -13.28
CA LYS A 573 1.12 -5.29 -12.26
C LYS A 573 1.58 -4.86 -10.86
N PRO A 574 0.67 -4.48 -9.94
CA PRO A 574 0.99 -4.30 -8.53
C PRO A 574 1.39 -5.63 -7.88
N ILE A 575 2.02 -5.58 -6.71
CA ILE A 575 2.49 -6.77 -5.98
C ILE A 575 1.70 -6.92 -4.68
N ALA A 576 1.33 -8.16 -4.36
CA ALA A 576 0.85 -8.56 -3.04
C ALA A 576 1.83 -9.57 -2.43
N VAL A 577 2.40 -9.24 -1.27
CA VAL A 577 3.31 -10.13 -0.54
C VAL A 577 2.63 -10.61 0.73
N PHE A 578 2.56 -11.92 0.95
CA PHE A 578 2.03 -12.53 2.16
C PHE A 578 3.17 -13.11 3.00
N MET A 579 3.24 -12.77 4.29
CA MET A 579 4.22 -13.33 5.22
C MET A 579 3.53 -14.33 6.14
N VAL A 580 3.76 -15.61 5.88
CA VAL A 580 3.25 -16.71 6.69
C VAL A 580 4.29 -17.05 7.73
N VAL A 581 4.00 -16.68 8.97
CA VAL A 581 4.93 -16.80 10.11
C VAL A 581 4.36 -17.81 11.10
N PRO A 582 5.09 -18.87 11.48
CA PRO A 582 4.59 -19.87 12.41
C PRO A 582 4.22 -19.25 13.76
N ASP A 583 3.01 -19.48 14.27
CA ASP A 583 2.58 -18.98 15.58
C ASP A 583 3.11 -19.81 16.76
N TYR A 584 3.48 -21.06 16.50
CA TYR A 584 3.99 -22.02 17.48
C TYR A 584 5.52 -22.00 17.66
N ASP A 585 6.27 -21.36 16.74
CA ASP A 585 7.74 -21.34 16.75
C ASP A 585 8.28 -19.93 16.46
N SER A 586 8.89 -19.31 17.47
CA SER A 586 9.47 -17.98 17.36
C SER A 586 10.88 -17.95 16.76
N SER A 587 11.51 -19.10 16.48
CA SER A 587 12.92 -19.16 16.08
C SER A 587 13.20 -18.49 14.73
N ILE A 588 12.27 -18.58 13.77
CA ILE A 588 12.43 -18.05 12.40
C ILE A 588 11.79 -16.65 12.25
N HIS A 589 11.11 -16.15 13.28
CA HIS A 589 10.39 -14.87 13.29
C HIS A 589 11.24 -13.67 12.88
N VAL A 590 12.53 -13.68 13.23
CA VAL A 590 13.47 -12.62 12.88
C VAL A 590 13.58 -12.41 11.36
N VAL A 591 13.37 -13.46 10.55
CA VAL A 591 13.40 -13.36 9.08
C VAL A 591 12.27 -12.46 8.57
N ALA A 592 11.08 -12.55 9.15
CA ALA A 592 9.95 -11.68 8.80
C ALA A 592 10.22 -10.21 9.21
N SER A 593 10.83 -9.99 10.37
CA SER A 593 11.27 -8.64 10.79
C SER A 593 12.29 -8.05 9.84
N ILE A 594 13.32 -8.82 9.46
CA ILE A 594 14.35 -8.40 8.50
C ILE A 594 13.71 -8.03 7.16
N PHE A 595 12.77 -8.86 6.68
CA PHE A 595 12.05 -8.62 5.43
C PHE A 595 11.36 -7.25 5.44
N ILE A 596 10.55 -6.95 6.46
CA ILE A 596 9.83 -5.67 6.54
C ILE A 596 10.82 -4.50 6.65
N SER A 597 11.83 -4.61 7.52
CA SER A 597 12.82 -3.54 7.73
C SER A 597 13.59 -3.23 6.44
N GLN A 598 14.04 -4.25 5.70
CA GLN A 598 14.72 -4.05 4.41
C GLN A 598 13.78 -3.49 3.34
N LEU A 599 12.55 -4.03 3.24
CA LEU A 599 11.55 -3.55 2.28
C LEU A 599 11.24 -2.08 2.52
N TYR A 600 10.93 -1.69 3.76
CA TYR A 600 10.67 -0.30 4.11
C TYR A 600 11.87 0.60 3.82
N THR A 601 13.07 0.18 4.21
CA THR A 601 14.30 0.97 4.00
C THR A 601 14.56 1.22 2.52
N MET A 602 14.39 0.18 1.68
CA MET A 602 14.54 0.30 0.23
C MET A 602 13.50 1.27 -0.35
N LEU A 603 12.22 1.10 -0.01
CA LEU A 603 11.15 1.97 -0.51
C LEU A 603 11.32 3.42 -0.04
N ALA A 604 11.72 3.64 1.22
CA ALA A 604 11.95 4.95 1.79
C ALA A 604 13.09 5.71 1.09
N ARG A 605 14.21 5.04 0.83
CA ARG A 605 15.34 5.61 0.09
C ARG A 605 14.92 5.99 -1.33
N ARG A 606 14.30 5.05 -2.05
CA ARG A 606 13.84 5.27 -3.44
C ARG A 606 12.79 6.38 -3.53
N ALA A 607 11.93 6.53 -2.53
CA ALA A 607 11.00 7.65 -2.43
C ALA A 607 11.74 8.98 -2.29
N SER A 608 12.74 9.08 -1.43
CA SER A 608 13.57 10.28 -1.30
C SER A 608 14.28 10.67 -2.60
N GLU A 609 14.71 9.68 -3.40
CA GLU A 609 15.33 9.89 -4.72
C GLU A 609 14.29 10.27 -5.80
N SER A 610 13.01 9.94 -5.61
CA SER A 610 11.94 10.04 -6.63
C SER A 610 10.83 11.02 -6.23
N GLY A 611 11.20 12.21 -5.74
CA GLY A 611 10.22 13.28 -5.41
C GLY A 611 9.50 13.11 -4.06
N GLY A 612 10.03 12.26 -3.17
CA GLY A 612 9.59 12.10 -1.79
C GLY A 612 8.52 11.02 -1.56
N LYS A 613 7.98 10.37 -2.60
CA LYS A 613 6.86 9.41 -2.50
C LYS A 613 7.06 8.18 -3.38
N CYS A 614 6.54 7.04 -2.93
CA CYS A 614 6.34 5.88 -3.80
C CYS A 614 5.34 6.20 -4.91
N HIS A 615 5.67 5.80 -6.14
CA HIS A 615 4.81 5.98 -7.32
C HIS A 615 3.52 5.18 -7.19
N GLN A 616 3.65 3.97 -6.64
CA GLN A 616 2.53 3.13 -6.22
C GLN A 616 2.33 3.24 -4.72
N ARG A 617 1.08 3.36 -4.27
CA ARG A 617 0.75 3.32 -2.84
C ARG A 617 1.07 1.93 -2.30
N VAL A 618 1.77 1.85 -1.17
CA VAL A 618 2.09 0.59 -0.49
C VAL A 618 1.33 0.51 0.82
N LYS A 619 0.54 -0.54 1.03
CA LYS A 619 -0.22 -0.75 2.27
C LYS A 619 0.27 -2.01 2.98
N PHE A 620 0.78 -1.84 4.20
CA PHE A 620 1.11 -2.91 5.12
C PHE A 620 -0.13 -3.25 5.94
N ARG A 621 -0.71 -4.42 5.72
CA ARG A 621 -1.83 -4.97 6.47
C ARG A 621 -1.30 -6.04 7.42
N LEU A 622 -0.92 -5.60 8.62
CA LEU A 622 -0.29 -6.47 9.60
C LEU A 622 -1.36 -7.10 10.48
N ASP A 623 -1.97 -8.20 10.00
CA ASP A 623 -2.88 -8.97 10.83
C ASP A 623 -2.11 -9.59 12.00
N GLU A 624 -2.77 -9.66 13.16
CA GLU A 624 -2.16 -10.05 14.43
C GLU A 624 -0.84 -9.32 14.77
N PHE A 625 -0.73 -8.03 14.48
CA PHE A 625 0.45 -7.21 14.75
C PHE A 625 1.02 -7.34 16.18
N GLY A 626 0.16 -7.57 17.17
CA GLY A 626 0.56 -7.81 18.56
C GLY A 626 1.34 -9.11 18.77
N ASN A 627 1.07 -10.15 17.97
CA ASN A 627 1.77 -11.44 17.99
C ASN A 627 2.88 -11.53 16.93
N PHE A 628 2.83 -10.67 15.91
CA PHE A 628 3.86 -10.60 14.87
C PHE A 628 5.25 -10.37 15.50
N PRO A 629 6.36 -10.65 14.81
CA PRO A 629 7.69 -10.29 15.30
C PRO A 629 7.88 -8.77 15.48
N PRO A 630 8.73 -8.30 16.41
CA PRO A 630 9.01 -6.88 16.55
C PRO A 630 9.77 -6.35 15.33
N ILE A 631 9.23 -5.29 14.73
CA ILE A 631 9.85 -4.57 13.62
C ILE A 631 10.80 -3.51 14.21
N HIS A 632 12.06 -3.53 13.80
CA HIS A 632 13.05 -2.57 14.25
C HIS A 632 12.65 -1.14 13.83
N ASP A 633 12.80 -0.17 14.75
CA ASP A 633 12.52 1.26 14.54
C ASP A 633 11.06 1.59 14.13
N MET A 634 10.10 0.75 14.51
CA MET A 634 8.70 0.89 14.13
C MET A 634 8.09 2.25 14.53
N ALA A 635 8.45 2.81 15.68
CA ALA A 635 7.95 4.11 16.13
C ALA A 635 8.34 5.24 15.15
N ASN A 636 9.59 5.28 14.72
CA ASN A 636 10.07 6.24 13.72
C ASN A 636 9.50 5.95 12.31
N ILE A 637 9.30 4.68 11.95
CA ILE A 637 8.62 4.33 10.71
C ILE A 637 7.22 4.97 10.66
N MET A 638 6.45 4.86 11.75
CA MET A 638 5.08 5.36 11.84
C MET A 638 4.97 6.89 11.72
N THR A 639 5.99 7.65 12.13
CA THR A 639 5.97 9.12 12.05
C THR A 639 6.20 9.66 10.63
N VAL A 640 6.96 8.93 9.79
CA VAL A 640 7.37 9.43 8.46
C VAL A 640 6.76 8.67 7.28
N CYS A 641 6.21 7.46 7.48
CA CYS A 641 5.77 6.58 6.39
C CYS A 641 4.70 7.21 5.47
N LEU A 642 3.75 7.96 6.04
CA LEU A 642 2.65 8.59 5.29
C LEU A 642 3.16 9.61 4.25
N GLY A 643 4.22 10.36 4.61
CA GLY A 643 4.87 11.30 3.70
C GLY A 643 5.44 10.61 2.45
N ARG A 644 5.79 9.32 2.56
CA ARG A 644 6.34 8.46 1.51
C ARG A 644 5.28 7.67 0.72
N ASN A 645 3.98 7.87 1.00
CA ASN A 645 2.87 7.09 0.43
C ASN A 645 2.94 5.59 0.80
N ILE A 646 3.46 5.30 2.00
CA ILE A 646 3.49 3.98 2.64
C ILE A 646 2.56 4.04 3.86
N LEU A 647 1.60 3.13 3.96
CA LEU A 647 0.55 3.14 4.99
C LEU A 647 0.59 1.84 5.79
N PHE A 648 0.31 1.93 7.09
CA PHE A 648 0.21 0.78 7.99
C PHE A 648 -1.21 0.63 8.55
N GLU A 649 -1.75 -0.58 8.45
CA GLU A 649 -2.95 -1.03 9.14
C GLU A 649 -2.53 -2.09 10.19
N LEU A 650 -2.60 -1.72 11.46
CA LEU A 650 -2.12 -2.53 12.59
C LEU A 650 -3.31 -3.19 13.28
N TYR A 651 -3.40 -4.53 13.23
CA TYR A 651 -4.51 -5.27 13.83
C TYR A 651 -4.08 -5.88 15.17
N VAL A 652 -4.57 -5.30 16.26
CA VAL A 652 -4.26 -5.72 17.64
C VAL A 652 -5.50 -6.22 18.37
N GLN A 653 -5.31 -7.02 19.42
CA GLN A 653 -6.41 -7.50 20.28
C GLN A 653 -6.84 -6.46 21.33
N GLY A 654 -5.90 -5.61 21.72
CA GLY A 654 -6.05 -4.48 22.64
C GLY A 654 -4.80 -3.63 22.60
N TYR A 655 -4.86 -2.40 23.13
CA TYR A 655 -3.69 -1.52 23.11
C TYR A 655 -2.54 -2.04 23.97
N THR A 656 -2.83 -2.86 24.98
CA THR A 656 -1.84 -3.45 25.88
C THR A 656 -0.83 -4.38 25.20
N GLN A 657 -1.10 -4.88 23.99
CA GLN A 657 -0.13 -5.67 23.22
C GLN A 657 1.04 -4.82 22.69
N LEU A 658 0.82 -3.52 22.43
CA LEU A 658 1.88 -2.64 21.94
C LEU A 658 2.99 -2.41 22.98
N PRO A 659 2.71 -1.97 24.22
CA PRO A 659 3.74 -1.72 25.22
C PRO A 659 4.45 -3.01 25.66
N ALA A 660 3.76 -4.16 25.62
CA ALA A 660 4.38 -5.45 25.89
C ALA A 660 5.50 -5.81 24.91
N LYS A 661 5.41 -5.32 23.66
CA LYS A 661 6.30 -5.70 22.56
C LYS A 661 7.35 -4.63 22.22
N TYR A 662 6.95 -3.36 22.29
CA TYR A 662 7.77 -2.22 21.90
C TYR A 662 8.24 -1.38 23.10
N GLY A 663 7.75 -1.63 24.31
CA GLY A 663 7.94 -0.70 25.43
C GLY A 663 6.93 0.45 25.37
N LYS A 664 6.74 1.13 26.50
CA LYS A 664 5.65 2.10 26.67
C LYS A 664 5.76 3.31 25.73
N GLU A 665 6.94 3.92 25.64
CA GLU A 665 7.16 5.14 24.85
C GLU A 665 6.97 4.91 23.35
N ASP A 666 7.58 3.84 22.81
CA ASP A 666 7.41 3.47 21.40
C ASP A 666 5.97 3.04 21.10
N ALA A 667 5.31 2.33 22.03
CA ALA A 667 3.92 1.92 21.86
C ALA A 667 2.95 3.11 21.78
N ASP A 668 3.13 4.11 22.64
CA ASP A 668 2.33 5.34 22.58
C ASP A 668 2.59 6.09 21.27
N THR A 669 3.86 6.19 20.84
CA THR A 669 4.21 6.78 19.54
C THR A 669 3.57 6.05 18.36
N ILE A 670 3.63 4.71 18.32
CA ILE A 670 3.00 3.89 17.27
C ILE A 670 1.48 4.11 17.25
N LYS A 671 0.86 4.10 18.44
CA LYS A 671 -0.60 4.27 18.60
C LYS A 671 -1.05 5.66 18.16
N ASP A 672 -0.37 6.71 18.60
CA ASP A 672 -0.77 8.11 18.34
C ASP A 672 -0.52 8.53 16.88
N ASN A 673 0.41 7.86 16.18
CA ASN A 673 0.61 8.02 14.75
C ASN A 673 -0.38 7.23 13.87
N CYS A 674 -1.39 6.58 14.47
CA CYS A 674 -2.56 6.06 13.76
C CYS A 674 -3.67 7.13 13.76
N GLN A 675 -4.05 7.62 12.58
CA GLN A 675 -5.05 8.69 12.47
C GLN A 675 -6.48 8.18 12.68
N VAL A 676 -6.69 6.89 12.42
CA VAL A 676 -7.98 6.21 12.56
C VAL A 676 -7.84 5.00 13.46
N HIS A 677 -8.76 4.85 14.42
CA HIS A 677 -8.85 3.69 15.28
C HIS A 677 -10.21 3.04 15.10
N ILE A 678 -10.23 1.79 14.63
CA ILE A 678 -11.44 1.00 14.39
C ILE A 678 -11.55 -0.02 15.51
N TYR A 679 -12.48 0.20 16.43
CA TYR A 679 -12.83 -0.74 17.48
C TYR A 679 -13.94 -1.68 17.01
N ILE A 680 -13.68 -2.98 17.04
CA ILE A 680 -14.65 -4.03 16.78
C ILE A 680 -15.11 -4.63 18.10
N LYS A 681 -14.19 -5.24 18.87
CA LYS A 681 -14.52 -5.90 20.13
C LYS A 681 -13.28 -6.28 20.94
N SER A 682 -13.18 -5.86 22.19
CA SER A 682 -12.10 -6.23 23.10
C SER A 682 -12.60 -6.62 24.49
N THR A 683 -11.94 -7.58 25.11
CA THR A 683 -12.16 -8.00 26.50
C THR A 683 -11.28 -7.21 27.48
N ASN A 684 -10.31 -6.43 26.98
CA ASN A 684 -9.40 -5.66 27.82
C ASN A 684 -10.08 -4.38 28.32
N LYS A 685 -10.25 -4.28 29.65
CA LYS A 685 -10.95 -3.16 30.30
C LYS A 685 -10.30 -1.80 30.02
N GLU A 686 -8.97 -1.69 30.14
CA GLU A 686 -8.24 -0.45 29.90
C GLU A 686 -8.44 0.07 28.47
N THR A 687 -8.39 -0.83 27.49
CA THR A 687 -8.67 -0.50 26.08
C THR A 687 -10.11 -0.02 25.91
N ASN A 688 -11.08 -0.66 26.55
CA ASN A 688 -12.49 -0.26 26.46
C ASN A 688 -12.75 1.10 27.11
N ASP A 689 -12.17 1.34 28.29
CA ASP A 689 -12.25 2.61 29.00
C ASP A 689 -11.62 3.73 28.16
N GLU A 690 -10.44 3.49 27.56
CA GLU A 690 -9.78 4.44 26.67
C GLU A 690 -10.62 4.76 25.42
N ILE A 691 -11.22 3.75 24.78
CA ILE A 691 -12.08 3.95 23.59
C ILE A 691 -13.34 4.74 23.94
N ALA A 692 -14.02 4.41 25.05
CA ALA A 692 -15.20 5.13 25.52
C ALA A 692 -14.86 6.58 25.88
N ALA A 693 -13.72 6.81 26.55
CA ALA A 693 -13.23 8.15 26.87
C ALA A 693 -12.93 8.97 25.60
N LYS A 694 -12.27 8.36 24.60
CA LYS A 694 -11.97 8.99 23.30
C LYS A 694 -13.22 9.29 22.46
N CYS A 695 -14.31 8.55 22.65
CA CYS A 695 -15.62 8.87 22.05
C CYS A 695 -16.24 10.15 22.65
N GLY A 696 -15.91 10.45 23.91
CA GLY A 696 -16.32 11.67 24.59
C GLY A 696 -17.63 11.57 25.35
N LEU A 697 -17.95 12.67 26.03
CA LEU A 697 -19.05 12.78 26.98
C LEU A 697 -20.16 13.70 26.43
N LYS A 698 -21.41 13.39 26.74
CA LYS A 698 -22.59 14.20 26.42
C LYS A 698 -23.33 14.63 27.69
N THR A 699 -23.95 15.80 27.61
CA THR A 699 -24.80 16.30 28.69
C THR A 699 -26.18 15.65 28.62
N VAL A 700 -26.61 15.00 29.70
CA VAL A 700 -27.97 14.44 29.86
C VAL A 700 -28.66 15.17 31.01
N THR A 701 -29.95 15.50 30.82
CA THR A 701 -30.80 16.05 31.88
C THR A 701 -31.63 14.93 32.46
N SER A 702 -31.39 14.62 33.73
CA SER A 702 -32.12 13.63 34.49
C SER A 702 -33.24 14.35 35.24
N THR A 703 -34.49 14.05 34.89
CA THR A 703 -35.67 14.65 35.53
C THR A 703 -36.21 13.70 36.59
N THR A 704 -36.07 14.06 37.86
CA THR A 704 -36.72 13.34 38.96
C THR A 704 -38.13 13.91 39.14
N ARG A 705 -39.12 13.02 39.15
CA ARG A 705 -40.53 13.38 39.33
C ARG A 705 -40.99 12.91 40.70
N ASN A 706 -41.26 13.86 41.58
CA ASN A 706 -41.87 13.56 42.87
C ASN A 706 -43.37 13.82 42.76
N ARG A 707 -44.16 12.80 43.09
CA ARG A 707 -45.62 12.87 43.13
C ARG A 707 -46.06 12.88 44.59
N ASN A 708 -46.47 14.05 45.09
CA ASN A 708 -47.10 14.13 46.39
C ASN A 708 -48.54 13.62 46.27
N GLY A 709 -48.85 12.55 47.00
CA GLY A 709 -50.16 11.89 46.98
C GLY A 709 -51.21 12.71 47.74
N SER A 710 -51.96 13.55 47.05
CA SER A 710 -53.27 14.01 47.54
C SER A 710 -54.27 14.01 46.38
N MET A 711 -55.52 13.61 46.65
CA MET A 711 -56.55 13.32 45.64
C MET A 711 -56.97 14.54 44.81
N PHE A 712 -56.62 15.75 45.24
CA PHE A 712 -56.99 17.02 44.60
C PHE A 712 -55.80 17.83 44.08
N ASN A 713 -54.56 17.40 44.33
CA ASN A 713 -53.38 18.14 43.89
C ASN A 713 -52.69 17.42 42.72
N THR A 714 -52.73 18.04 41.54
CA THR A 714 -52.15 17.50 40.29
C THR A 714 -50.74 18.04 40.04
N GLU A 715 -50.13 18.66 41.04
CA GLU A 715 -48.79 19.25 40.94
C GLU A 715 -47.72 18.15 41.05
N ILE A 716 -47.13 17.82 39.92
CA ILE A 716 -45.90 17.01 39.85
C ILE A 716 -44.74 17.97 40.03
N SER A 717 -43.95 17.82 41.09
CA SER A 717 -42.69 18.53 41.20
C SER A 717 -41.64 17.80 40.36
N GLU A 718 -41.11 18.52 39.36
CA GLU A 718 -40.04 18.04 38.49
C GLU A 718 -38.75 18.76 38.90
N THR A 719 -37.72 18.00 39.27
CA THR A 719 -36.38 18.53 39.52
C THR A 719 -35.45 17.98 38.45
N ASP A 720 -34.82 18.88 37.70
CA ASP A 720 -33.87 18.53 36.65
C ASP A 720 -32.44 18.61 37.18
N SER A 721 -31.72 17.50 37.20
CA SER A 721 -30.27 17.44 37.42
C SER A 721 -29.53 17.31 36.07
N ILE A 722 -28.30 17.82 36.03
CA ILE A 722 -27.45 17.75 34.84
C ILE A 722 -26.31 16.76 35.10
N GLU A 723 -26.29 15.70 34.31
CA GLU A 723 -25.33 14.61 34.43
C GLU A 723 -24.45 14.53 33.18
N GLN A 724 -23.21 14.09 33.42
CA GLN A 724 -22.24 13.82 32.38
C GLN A 724 -22.27 12.31 32.12
N VAL A 725 -22.58 11.92 30.90
CA VAL A 725 -22.68 10.51 30.51
C VAL A 725 -21.85 10.30 29.25
N PRO A 726 -21.06 9.22 29.14
CA PRO A 726 -20.37 8.92 27.90
C PRO A 726 -21.34 8.70 26.75
N ILE A 727 -20.90 9.02 25.53
CA ILE A 727 -21.75 8.76 24.36
C ILE A 727 -21.96 7.26 24.15
N ILE A 728 -20.99 6.46 24.59
CA ILE A 728 -21.02 5.00 24.65
C ILE A 728 -20.35 4.50 25.94
N GLU A 729 -21.04 3.64 26.67
CA GLU A 729 -20.52 3.04 27.90
C GLU A 729 -19.42 2.03 27.60
N ALA A 730 -18.34 2.02 28.39
CA ALA A 730 -17.24 1.06 28.22
C ALA A 730 -17.73 -0.40 28.33
N ASP A 731 -18.71 -0.65 29.20
CA ASP A 731 -19.32 -1.98 29.40
C ASP A 731 -20.16 -2.49 28.21
N LEU A 732 -20.51 -1.61 27.27
CA LEU A 732 -21.21 -1.98 26.04
C LEU A 732 -20.23 -2.50 24.98
N LEU A 733 -18.99 -2.00 24.96
CA LEU A 733 -18.01 -2.31 23.93
C LEU A 733 -17.69 -3.82 23.81
N PRO A 734 -17.52 -4.60 24.92
CA PRO A 734 -17.39 -6.05 24.86
C PRO A 734 -18.65 -6.80 24.41
N LYS A 735 -19.81 -6.12 24.34
CA LYS A 735 -21.12 -6.70 24.01
C LYS A 735 -21.54 -6.43 22.57
N PHE A 736 -20.68 -5.78 21.78
CA PHE A 736 -20.93 -5.54 20.36
C PHE A 736 -21.30 -6.83 19.64
N VAL A 737 -22.36 -6.73 18.83
CA VAL A 737 -22.80 -7.81 17.94
C VAL A 737 -22.03 -7.74 16.62
N GLN A 738 -22.16 -8.78 15.81
CA GLN A 738 -21.46 -8.86 14.53
C GLN A 738 -21.79 -7.66 13.64
N GLY A 739 -20.75 -6.97 13.18
CA GLY A 739 -20.83 -5.83 12.25
C GLY A 739 -20.90 -4.49 12.96
N GLU A 740 -21.02 -4.47 14.29
CA GLU A 740 -20.92 -3.25 15.07
C GLU A 740 -19.48 -2.82 15.27
N GLN A 741 -19.22 -1.54 15.05
CA GLN A 741 -17.89 -0.96 15.14
C GLN A 741 -17.99 0.49 15.63
N VAL A 742 -16.99 0.91 16.39
CA VAL A 742 -16.77 2.32 16.71
C VAL A 742 -15.51 2.76 16.01
N ILE A 743 -15.58 3.87 15.27
CA ILE A 743 -14.42 4.43 14.57
C ILE A 743 -14.12 5.82 15.10
N LEU A 744 -12.91 5.96 15.64
CA LEU A 744 -12.32 7.22 16.03
C LEU A 744 -11.47 7.74 14.87
N ARG A 745 -11.58 9.02 14.56
CA ARG A 745 -10.92 9.64 13.40
C ARG A 745 -10.39 11.00 13.79
N PHE A 746 -9.12 11.12 14.15
CA PHE A 746 -8.64 12.32 14.84
C PHE A 746 -8.29 13.47 13.87
N LEU A 747 -7.75 13.14 12.69
CA LEU A 747 -7.22 14.15 11.76
C LEU A 747 -8.15 14.50 10.58
N LYS A 748 -9.32 13.86 10.44
CA LYS A 748 -10.27 14.24 9.39
C LYS A 748 -10.81 15.62 9.71
N SER A 749 -10.52 16.61 8.88
CA SER A 749 -10.93 18.01 9.13
C SER A 749 -11.70 18.65 7.97
N LEU A 750 -11.72 17.98 6.81
CA LEU A 750 -12.38 18.46 5.59
C LEU A 750 -13.39 17.42 5.08
N ASP A 751 -14.49 17.90 4.50
CA ASP A 751 -15.41 17.08 3.71
C ASP A 751 -14.96 16.96 2.23
N ASN A 752 -15.69 16.17 1.42
CA ASN A 752 -15.38 16.01 -0.01
C ASN A 752 -15.46 17.33 -0.81
N LYS A 753 -16.07 18.37 -0.25
CA LYS A 753 -16.16 19.73 -0.83
C LYS A 753 -15.12 20.69 -0.22
N LYS A 754 -14.13 20.16 0.49
CA LYS A 754 -13.06 20.91 1.18
C LYS A 754 -13.58 21.91 2.21
N LYS A 755 -14.73 21.65 2.82
CA LYS A 755 -15.26 22.47 3.92
C LYS A 755 -14.78 21.94 5.26
N ALA A 756 -14.35 22.86 6.13
CA ALA A 756 -13.95 22.54 7.49
C ALA A 756 -15.10 21.87 8.27
N MET A 757 -14.79 20.80 8.98
CA MET A 757 -15.74 20.03 9.77
C MET A 757 -15.06 19.43 11.01
N ARG A 758 -15.85 19.06 12.01
CA ARG A 758 -15.38 18.35 13.20
C ARG A 758 -15.50 16.85 13.00
N PRO A 759 -14.46 16.06 13.30
CA PRO A 759 -14.51 14.62 13.11
C PRO A 759 -15.20 13.93 14.28
N GLU A 760 -16.52 13.98 14.27
CA GLU A 760 -17.32 13.20 15.22
C GLU A 760 -17.06 11.70 15.01
N PRO A 761 -16.93 10.89 16.07
CA PRO A 761 -16.75 9.45 15.96
C PRO A 761 -17.89 8.78 15.20
N ILE A 762 -17.62 7.62 14.60
CA ILE A 762 -18.62 6.84 13.86
C ILE A 762 -19.04 5.66 14.72
N TYR A 763 -20.34 5.42 14.84
CA TYR A 763 -20.87 4.18 15.37
C TYR A 763 -21.63 3.46 14.26
N ASN A 764 -21.04 2.37 13.77
CA ASN A 764 -21.65 1.48 12.80
C ASN A 764 -22.57 0.53 13.55
N HIS A 765 -23.88 0.69 13.38
CA HIS A 765 -24.90 -0.10 14.07
C HIS A 765 -26.18 -0.15 13.23
N ASN A 766 -27.02 -1.17 13.44
CA ASN A 766 -28.23 -1.40 12.66
C ASN A 766 -28.00 -1.31 11.13
N GLU A 767 -28.54 -0.28 10.47
CA GLU A 767 -28.48 -0.11 9.01
C GLU A 767 -27.08 0.24 8.48
N THR A 768 -26.15 0.64 9.36
CA THR A 768 -24.76 0.96 9.01
C THR A 768 -23.76 -0.13 9.44
N GLN A 769 -24.24 -1.28 9.90
CA GLN A 769 -23.38 -2.41 10.27
C GLN A 769 -22.55 -2.87 9.07
N THR A 770 -21.28 -3.14 9.35
CA THR A 770 -20.37 -3.66 8.35
C THR A 770 -20.72 -5.13 8.05
N PRO A 771 -21.07 -5.49 6.80
CA PRO A 771 -21.36 -6.88 6.44
C PRO A 771 -20.08 -7.71 6.53
N PHE A 772 -20.20 -8.95 7.01
CA PHE A 772 -19.08 -9.89 7.04
C PHE A 772 -18.85 -10.47 5.64
N ARG A 773 -17.59 -10.71 5.28
CA ARG A 773 -17.14 -11.23 3.99
C ARG A 773 -17.99 -12.41 3.52
N PHE A 774 -18.20 -13.45 4.35
CA PHE A 774 -19.00 -14.62 3.96
C PHE A 774 -20.42 -14.31 3.45
N ARG A 775 -21.00 -13.14 3.77
CA ARG A 775 -22.33 -12.76 3.29
C ARG A 775 -22.36 -12.32 1.83
N TYR A 776 -21.24 -11.87 1.28
CA TYR A 776 -21.23 -11.13 0.01
C TYR A 776 -19.96 -11.37 -0.84
N LEU A 777 -18.81 -11.61 -0.21
CA LEU A 777 -17.53 -11.94 -0.85
C LEU A 777 -17.19 -13.44 -0.81
N ALA A 778 -18.12 -14.34 -0.48
CA ALA A 778 -17.83 -15.76 -0.36
C ALA A 778 -17.20 -16.36 -1.63
N ASN A 779 -17.70 -15.96 -2.81
CA ASN A 779 -17.18 -16.43 -4.09
C ASN A 779 -15.86 -15.77 -4.52
N ASP A 780 -15.56 -14.58 -3.97
CA ASP A 780 -14.38 -13.80 -4.33
C ASP A 780 -13.23 -14.03 -3.33
N PHE A 781 -13.52 -14.41 -2.09
CA PHE A 781 -12.49 -14.61 -1.08
C PHE A 781 -12.87 -15.83 -0.26
N GLU A 782 -12.26 -16.99 -0.51
CA GLU A 782 -12.63 -18.27 0.10
C GLU A 782 -11.53 -18.78 1.05
N PRO A 783 -11.58 -18.44 2.34
CA PRO A 783 -10.55 -18.83 3.30
C PRO A 783 -10.54 -20.34 3.61
N ALA A 784 -11.52 -21.12 3.10
CA ALA A 784 -11.50 -22.57 3.21
C ALA A 784 -10.43 -23.24 2.32
N ASN A 785 -9.89 -22.52 1.33
CA ASN A 785 -8.77 -23.00 0.52
C ASN A 785 -7.54 -23.27 1.40
N GLN A 786 -6.67 -24.18 0.95
CA GLN A 786 -5.43 -24.55 1.61
C GLN A 786 -4.23 -24.21 0.74
N PHE A 787 -3.04 -24.09 1.36
CA PHE A 787 -1.79 -23.86 0.62
C PHE A 787 -1.55 -24.91 -0.47
N ALA A 788 -1.91 -26.16 -0.19
CA ALA A 788 -1.74 -27.28 -1.11
C ALA A 788 -2.60 -27.17 -2.39
N ASP A 789 -3.60 -26.28 -2.41
CA ASP A 789 -4.45 -26.08 -3.58
C ASP A 789 -3.77 -25.23 -4.67
N PHE A 790 -2.63 -24.60 -4.38
CA PHE A 790 -1.94 -23.67 -5.27
C PHE A 790 -0.53 -24.17 -5.65
N ASP A 791 -0.14 -24.00 -6.92
CA ASP A 791 1.25 -24.21 -7.32
C ASP A 791 2.07 -22.93 -7.11
N ILE A 792 2.87 -22.91 -6.04
CA ILE A 792 3.69 -21.75 -5.68
C ILE A 792 5.03 -21.86 -6.42
N PRO A 793 5.41 -20.88 -7.26
CA PRO A 793 6.68 -20.90 -7.97
C PRO A 793 7.85 -20.63 -7.01
N SER A 794 8.62 -21.67 -6.70
CA SER A 794 9.75 -21.61 -5.76
C SER A 794 11.08 -21.90 -6.47
N LEU A 795 11.86 -20.84 -6.76
CA LEU A 795 13.16 -20.95 -7.45
C LEU A 795 14.14 -21.86 -6.69
N HIS A 796 14.03 -21.92 -5.37
CA HIS A 796 14.98 -22.62 -4.51
C HIS A 796 14.63 -24.08 -4.22
N ARG A 797 13.38 -24.54 -4.50
CA ARG A 797 12.86 -25.83 -4.04
C ARG A 797 13.73 -27.02 -4.44
N LYS A 798 14.36 -26.95 -5.62
CA LYS A 798 15.22 -28.00 -6.18
C LYS A 798 16.73 -27.71 -6.07
N LEU A 799 17.12 -26.63 -5.39
CA LEU A 799 18.54 -26.28 -5.23
C LEU A 799 19.26 -27.25 -4.29
N LYS A 800 20.47 -27.64 -4.69
CA LYS A 800 21.39 -28.41 -3.83
C LYS A 800 22.35 -27.46 -3.16
N LEU A 801 22.28 -27.35 -1.83
CA LEU A 801 23.11 -26.42 -1.06
C LEU A 801 24.62 -26.70 -1.19
N SER A 802 25.00 -27.94 -1.49
CA SER A 802 26.40 -28.33 -1.75
C SER A 802 27.05 -27.47 -2.83
N ASP A 803 26.30 -27.09 -3.85
CA ASP A 803 26.80 -26.42 -5.04
C ASP A 803 27.14 -24.94 -4.73
N TYR A 804 26.45 -24.38 -3.73
CA TYR A 804 26.56 -23.01 -3.24
C TYR A 804 27.53 -22.86 -2.04
N ARG A 805 28.09 -23.96 -1.53
CA ARG A 805 28.97 -23.92 -0.35
C ARG A 805 30.35 -23.38 -0.70
N ILE A 806 30.90 -22.53 0.16
CA ILE A 806 32.29 -22.09 0.09
C ILE A 806 33.16 -23.09 0.87
N ASN A 807 34.27 -23.54 0.26
CA ASN A 807 35.27 -24.33 0.96
C ASN A 807 36.22 -23.40 1.73
N TRP A 808 36.00 -23.25 3.03
CA TRP A 808 36.82 -22.38 3.89
C TRP A 808 38.18 -22.98 4.27
N LYS A 809 38.39 -24.29 4.05
CA LYS A 809 39.68 -24.94 4.34
C LYS A 809 40.73 -24.71 3.26
N GLU A 810 40.29 -24.40 2.05
CA GLU A 810 41.16 -24.15 0.89
C GLU A 810 41.09 -22.66 0.53
N ARG A 811 42.25 -22.02 0.37
CA ARG A 811 42.31 -20.71 -0.29
C ARG A 811 42.21 -20.93 -1.80
N PRO A 812 41.58 -20.02 -2.57
CA PRO A 812 41.57 -20.16 -4.02
C PRO A 812 43.03 -20.09 -4.48
N GLU A 813 43.43 -20.91 -5.45
CA GLU A 813 44.68 -20.66 -6.18
C GLU A 813 44.59 -19.24 -6.72
N LYS A 814 45.50 -18.35 -6.28
CA LYS A 814 45.51 -16.89 -6.53
C LYS A 814 44.70 -16.50 -7.77
N VAL A 815 43.39 -16.28 -7.58
CA VAL A 815 42.57 -15.71 -8.63
C VAL A 815 42.95 -14.25 -8.66
N THR A 816 43.40 -13.81 -9.84
CA THR A 816 43.87 -12.45 -10.04
C THR A 816 42.68 -11.53 -9.73
N VAL A 817 42.72 -10.85 -8.58
CA VAL A 817 41.76 -9.82 -8.22
C VAL A 817 41.69 -8.87 -9.42
N ILE A 818 40.52 -8.79 -10.06
CA ILE A 818 40.26 -7.85 -11.13
C ILE A 818 40.25 -6.47 -10.46
N SER A 819 41.42 -5.82 -10.40
CA SER A 819 41.56 -4.44 -9.99
C SER A 819 40.79 -3.57 -10.99
N LYS A 820 39.96 -2.64 -10.51
CA LYS A 820 39.17 -1.74 -11.35
C LYS A 820 39.98 -0.49 -11.75
N GLY A 821 41.17 -0.67 -12.34
CA GLY A 821 41.89 0.42 -13.02
C GLY A 821 41.67 0.35 -14.53
N TYR A 822 41.83 1.46 -15.26
CA TYR A 822 41.80 1.53 -16.73
C TYR A 822 42.66 0.47 -17.41
N ILE A 823 43.88 0.27 -16.89
CA ILE A 823 44.78 -0.76 -17.44
C ILE A 823 44.26 -2.17 -17.13
N ALA A 824 43.52 -2.35 -16.05
CA ALA A 824 42.91 -3.61 -15.66
C ALA A 824 41.48 -3.81 -16.23
N SER A 825 40.84 -2.75 -16.75
CA SER A 825 39.59 -2.79 -17.53
C SER A 825 39.82 -3.07 -19.00
N LEU A 826 41.08 -3.07 -19.46
CA LEU A 826 41.52 -3.78 -20.65
C LEU A 826 41.40 -5.30 -20.36
N GLU A 827 40.19 -5.85 -20.45
CA GLU A 827 39.93 -7.28 -20.19
C GLU A 827 40.80 -8.17 -21.09
N TYR A 828 41.56 -9.07 -20.45
CA TYR A 828 42.63 -9.95 -20.92
C TYR A 828 43.97 -9.30 -21.27
N PHE A 829 44.72 -9.00 -20.21
CA PHE A 829 46.13 -9.34 -20.20
C PHE A 829 46.30 -10.83 -20.55
N ASP A 830 46.64 -11.16 -21.80
CA ASP A 830 47.30 -12.43 -22.07
C ASP A 830 48.51 -12.54 -21.13
N LYS A 831 48.76 -13.74 -20.59
CA LYS A 831 49.83 -13.99 -19.61
C LYS A 831 51.16 -13.43 -20.13
N GLU A 832 51.40 -13.55 -21.43
CA GLU A 832 52.57 -13.03 -22.13
C GLU A 832 52.66 -11.49 -22.08
N ASN A 833 51.58 -10.77 -22.41
CA ASN A 833 51.55 -9.30 -22.35
C ASN A 833 51.64 -8.76 -20.92
N LYS A 834 51.11 -9.49 -19.94
CA LYS A 834 51.25 -9.15 -18.51
C LYS A 834 52.67 -9.31 -18.04
N GLU A 835 53.28 -10.45 -18.33
CA GLU A 835 54.65 -10.77 -17.97
C GLU A 835 55.62 -9.81 -18.64
N GLU A 836 55.35 -9.40 -19.88
CA GLU A 836 56.17 -8.44 -20.60
C GLU A 836 56.02 -7.00 -20.09
N LEU A 837 54.80 -6.52 -19.81
CA LEU A 837 54.60 -5.20 -19.20
C LEU A 837 55.21 -5.13 -17.79
N MET A 838 55.04 -6.20 -17.01
CA MET A 838 55.63 -6.36 -15.69
C MET A 838 57.17 -6.40 -15.78
N ARG A 839 57.73 -7.07 -16.79
CA ARG A 839 59.17 -7.09 -17.08
C ARG A 839 59.69 -5.70 -17.47
N ILE A 840 59.01 -4.98 -18.36
CA ILE A 840 59.40 -3.62 -18.77
C ILE A 840 59.41 -2.68 -17.56
N CYS A 841 58.37 -2.71 -16.72
CA CYS A 841 58.32 -1.88 -15.52
C CYS A 841 59.46 -2.22 -14.54
N LYS A 842 59.72 -3.52 -14.34
CA LYS A 842 60.83 -3.99 -13.49
C LYS A 842 62.20 -3.63 -14.06
N GLU A 843 62.40 -3.65 -15.37
CA GLU A 843 63.64 -3.19 -16.02
C GLU A 843 63.88 -1.69 -15.78
N ILE A 844 62.82 -0.89 -15.64
CA ILE A 844 62.91 0.57 -15.47
C ILE A 844 63.17 0.95 -14.01
N THR A 845 62.39 0.42 -13.05
CA THR A 845 62.48 0.83 -11.64
C THR A 845 63.18 -0.16 -10.71
N ASN A 846 63.59 -1.33 -11.23
CA ASN A 846 64.16 -2.44 -10.47
C ASN A 846 63.22 -3.02 -9.38
N ASP A 847 61.93 -2.69 -9.43
CA ASP A 847 60.86 -3.12 -8.54
C ASP A 847 59.50 -3.21 -9.30
N TYR A 848 58.40 -3.53 -8.59
CA TYR A 848 57.06 -3.59 -9.19
C TYR A 848 56.20 -2.36 -8.88
N GLU A 849 56.76 -1.30 -8.28
CA GLU A 849 56.02 -0.13 -7.84
C GLU A 849 55.35 0.59 -9.02
N LEU A 850 56.12 0.76 -10.10
CA LEU A 850 55.62 1.36 -11.35
C LEU A 850 54.49 0.53 -11.98
N TYR A 851 54.61 -0.80 -11.94
CA TYR A 851 53.60 -1.71 -12.47
C TYR A 851 52.30 -1.67 -11.65
N HIS A 852 52.38 -1.67 -10.32
CA HIS A 852 51.20 -1.60 -9.45
C HIS A 852 50.48 -0.25 -9.56
N ALA A 853 51.23 0.85 -9.58
CA ALA A 853 50.62 2.17 -9.76
C ALA A 853 49.92 2.31 -11.12
N LEU A 854 50.46 1.70 -12.17
CA LEU A 854 49.82 1.61 -13.48
C LEU A 854 48.49 0.82 -13.45
N LEU A 855 48.42 -0.27 -12.68
CA LEU A 855 47.17 -1.04 -12.52
C LEU A 855 46.05 -0.27 -11.80
N GLU A 856 46.38 0.78 -11.05
CA GLU A 856 45.44 1.62 -10.31
C GLU A 856 44.99 2.86 -11.10
N VAL A 857 45.66 3.18 -12.21
CA VAL A 857 45.32 4.31 -13.08
C VAL A 857 43.88 4.19 -13.57
N GLN A 858 43.09 5.26 -13.48
CA GLN A 858 41.65 5.25 -13.77
C GLN A 858 41.28 5.65 -15.21
N SER A 859 42.21 6.24 -15.99
CA SER A 859 42.00 6.60 -17.40
C SER A 859 43.33 6.68 -18.19
N GLU A 860 43.27 6.59 -19.52
CA GLU A 860 44.46 6.63 -20.42
C GLU A 860 45.29 7.90 -20.23
N ASP A 861 44.62 9.04 -20.06
CA ASP A 861 45.24 10.36 -19.96
C ASP A 861 46.13 10.52 -18.72
N VAL A 862 45.94 9.65 -17.71
CA VAL A 862 46.64 9.68 -16.43
C VAL A 862 47.88 8.78 -16.45
N ILE A 863 48.07 7.96 -17.48
CA ILE A 863 49.19 7.01 -17.58
C ILE A 863 50.52 7.77 -17.64
N SER A 864 50.66 8.72 -18.57
CA SER A 864 51.90 9.48 -18.77
C SER A 864 52.27 10.30 -17.53
N SER A 865 51.29 10.93 -16.88
CA SER A 865 51.51 11.72 -15.67
C SER A 865 51.86 10.85 -14.46
N THR A 866 51.30 9.63 -14.37
CA THR A 866 51.64 8.64 -13.34
C THR A 866 53.08 8.13 -13.49
N ILE A 867 53.49 7.80 -14.72
CA ILE A 867 54.87 7.37 -15.02
C ILE A 867 55.85 8.51 -14.68
N GLN A 868 55.58 9.73 -15.13
CA GLN A 868 56.40 10.90 -14.84
C GLN A 868 56.54 11.13 -13.33
N ARG A 869 55.43 11.11 -12.59
CA ARG A 869 55.43 11.30 -11.14
C ARG A 869 56.28 10.27 -10.40
N ILE A 870 56.15 8.99 -10.75
CA ILE A 870 56.87 7.91 -10.07
C ILE A 870 58.38 7.98 -10.35
N LEU A 871 58.76 8.22 -11.60
CA LEU A 871 60.17 8.31 -11.98
C LEU A 871 60.83 9.60 -11.44
N GLN A 872 60.10 10.73 -11.40
CA GLN A 872 60.56 11.96 -10.72
C GLN A 872 60.78 11.74 -9.22
N ASN A 873 59.86 11.03 -8.54
CA ASN A 873 60.03 10.69 -7.13
C ASN A 873 61.24 9.78 -6.85
N LYS A 874 61.69 9.00 -7.86
CA LYS A 874 62.93 8.22 -7.81
C LYS A 874 64.18 9.00 -8.27
N GLY A 875 64.05 10.31 -8.50
CA GLY A 875 65.17 11.21 -8.77
C GLY A 875 65.57 11.36 -10.25
N TRP A 876 64.73 10.89 -11.20
CA TRP A 876 65.02 10.97 -12.64
C TRP A 876 64.67 12.36 -13.19
N SER A 877 65.51 12.90 -14.07
CA SER A 877 65.29 14.16 -14.77
C SER A 877 64.24 14.01 -15.89
N ALA A 878 63.67 15.14 -16.35
CA ALA A 878 62.63 15.12 -17.40
C ALA A 878 63.10 14.46 -18.71
N GLU A 879 64.38 14.63 -19.07
CA GLU A 879 65.01 14.03 -20.26
C GLU A 879 65.21 12.52 -20.10
N GLU A 880 65.51 12.05 -18.88
CA GLU A 880 65.69 10.62 -18.59
C GLU A 880 64.38 9.82 -18.57
N ILE A 881 63.24 10.51 -18.34
CA ILE A 881 61.91 9.90 -18.23
C ILE A 881 61.27 9.63 -19.60
N GLU A 882 61.61 10.42 -20.62
CA GLU A 882 60.93 10.44 -21.91
C GLU A 882 61.01 9.08 -22.64
N SER A 883 62.19 8.44 -22.58
CA SER A 883 62.43 7.12 -23.19
C SER A 883 61.66 5.98 -22.48
N PRO A 884 61.77 5.80 -21.15
CA PRO A 884 60.96 4.83 -20.39
C PRO A 884 59.44 5.02 -20.56
N ALA A 885 58.97 6.28 -20.48
CA ALA A 885 57.55 6.60 -20.62
C ALA A 885 57.03 6.26 -22.01
N SER A 886 57.81 6.56 -23.06
CA SER A 886 57.46 6.20 -24.44
C SER A 886 57.39 4.69 -24.63
N ARG A 887 58.34 3.93 -24.05
CA ARG A 887 58.38 2.45 -24.14
C ARG A 887 57.16 1.80 -23.49
N ILE A 888 56.75 2.26 -22.30
CA ILE A 888 55.55 1.76 -21.61
C ILE A 888 54.28 2.15 -22.39
N THR A 889 54.19 3.40 -22.84
CA THR A 889 53.01 3.91 -23.56
C THR A 889 52.84 3.20 -24.92
N GLN A 890 53.93 2.94 -25.63
CA GLN A 890 53.92 2.17 -26.87
C GLN A 890 53.42 0.73 -26.65
N LYS A 891 53.90 0.04 -25.62
CA LYS A 891 53.43 -1.32 -25.32
C LYS A 891 51.95 -1.35 -24.95
N LEU A 892 51.46 -0.38 -24.19
CA LEU A 892 50.03 -0.24 -23.88
C LEU A 892 49.19 0.02 -25.13
N ARG A 893 49.74 0.75 -26.10
CA ARG A 893 49.11 0.98 -27.41
C ARG A 893 49.10 -0.28 -28.29
N GLU A 894 50.18 -1.06 -28.30
CA GLU A 894 50.23 -2.36 -29.00
C GLU A 894 49.21 -3.36 -28.42
N ILE A 895 49.06 -3.39 -27.09
CA ILE A 895 48.03 -4.18 -26.39
C ILE A 895 46.62 -3.73 -26.82
N LYS A 896 46.42 -2.44 -27.05
CA LYS A 896 45.14 -1.85 -27.51
C LYS A 896 44.83 -2.19 -28.98
N GLU A 897 45.82 -2.10 -29.85
CA GLU A 897 45.69 -2.25 -31.31
C GLU A 897 45.56 -3.72 -31.77
N GLY A 898 45.95 -4.70 -30.94
CA GLY A 898 45.75 -6.14 -31.20
C GLY A 898 44.29 -6.63 -31.21
N LYS A 899 43.30 -5.74 -30.98
CA LYS A 899 41.87 -6.07 -30.93
C LYS A 899 41.24 -6.30 -32.31
N LYS A 900 41.40 -7.50 -32.87
CA LYS A 900 40.36 -8.09 -33.74
C LYS A 900 39.48 -9.02 -32.90
N ALA A 901 38.29 -8.52 -32.55
CA ALA A 901 37.07 -9.23 -32.14
C ALA A 901 37.21 -10.45 -31.18
N VAL A 902 37.20 -10.21 -29.86
CA VAL A 902 36.75 -11.22 -28.87
C VAL A 902 35.92 -10.55 -27.78
N ARG A 903 34.80 -11.20 -27.44
CA ARG A 903 33.70 -10.78 -26.57
C ARG A 903 34.08 -10.72 -25.08
N ASN A 904 33.45 -9.80 -24.36
CA ASN A 904 33.48 -9.63 -22.90
C ASN A 904 32.98 -10.88 -22.14
N PRO A 905 33.73 -11.45 -21.16
CA PRO A 905 33.33 -12.63 -20.38
C PRO A 905 32.19 -12.43 -19.38
N LEU A 906 31.89 -11.19 -18.99
CA LEU A 906 30.77 -10.86 -18.09
C LEU A 906 29.42 -10.80 -18.82
N SER A 907 29.42 -11.11 -20.13
CA SER A 907 28.21 -11.37 -20.91
C SER A 907 27.69 -12.80 -20.79
N GLN A 908 28.24 -13.64 -19.89
CA GLN A 908 27.60 -14.90 -19.52
C GLN A 908 26.29 -14.67 -18.73
N LYS A 909 25.27 -14.14 -19.42
CA LYS A 909 23.97 -14.80 -19.34
C LYS A 909 24.24 -16.26 -19.68
N SER A 910 23.56 -17.17 -18.99
CA SER A 910 23.33 -18.50 -19.50
C SER A 910 22.76 -18.43 -20.92
N THR A 911 23.63 -18.34 -21.92
CA THR A 911 23.36 -18.93 -23.21
C THR A 911 23.23 -20.42 -22.92
N ILE A 912 22.01 -20.83 -22.62
CA ILE A 912 21.42 -21.86 -23.46
C ILE A 912 21.81 -21.41 -24.86
N GLU A 913 22.69 -22.15 -25.54
CA GLU A 913 22.82 -22.00 -26.99
C GLU A 913 21.41 -22.28 -27.53
N VAL A 914 20.60 -21.23 -27.57
CA VAL A 914 19.37 -21.19 -28.33
C VAL A 914 19.90 -21.06 -29.74
N VAL A 915 20.13 -22.22 -30.35
CA VAL A 915 20.32 -22.35 -31.78
C VAL A 915 19.21 -21.52 -32.42
N GLU A 916 19.58 -20.41 -33.04
CA GLU A 916 18.64 -19.62 -33.84
C GLU A 916 17.92 -20.59 -34.78
N PRO A 917 16.57 -20.67 -34.77
CA PRO A 917 15.89 -21.18 -35.94
C PRO A 917 16.16 -20.17 -37.05
N SER A 918 17.17 -20.48 -37.85
CA SER A 918 17.53 -19.72 -39.02
C SER A 918 16.31 -19.63 -39.95
N LYS A 919 15.73 -18.43 -40.08
CA LYS A 919 14.63 -18.17 -41.01
C LYS A 919 15.02 -18.67 -42.38
N PHE A 920 14.18 -19.52 -42.96
CA PHE A 920 14.55 -20.20 -44.19
C PHE A 920 14.58 -19.26 -45.38
N ILE A 921 13.58 -18.39 -45.51
CA ILE A 921 13.53 -17.35 -46.52
C ILE A 921 14.25 -16.12 -45.96
N SER A 922 15.58 -16.13 -46.09
CA SER A 922 16.44 -15.01 -45.70
C SER A 922 17.69 -14.97 -46.56
N ASP A 923 18.37 -13.83 -46.51
CA ASP A 923 19.61 -13.53 -47.24
C ASP A 923 20.76 -14.48 -46.85
N LYS A 924 20.56 -15.28 -45.78
CA LYS A 924 21.46 -16.35 -45.34
C LYS A 924 21.38 -17.59 -46.23
N TYR A 925 20.23 -17.86 -46.86
CA TYR A 925 19.98 -19.07 -47.66
C TYR A 925 19.78 -18.80 -49.15
N PHE A 926 19.36 -17.59 -49.51
CA PHE A 926 19.07 -17.17 -50.88
C PHE A 926 19.62 -15.77 -51.13
N ASP A 927 19.91 -15.44 -52.40
CA ASP A 927 20.25 -14.07 -52.79
C ASP A 927 19.07 -13.12 -52.49
N GLU A 928 19.35 -11.87 -52.13
CA GLU A 928 18.34 -10.85 -51.77
C GLU A 928 17.28 -10.66 -52.87
N ASN A 929 17.67 -10.74 -54.16
CA ASN A 929 16.72 -10.65 -55.27
C ASN A 929 15.72 -11.81 -55.25
N ILE A 930 16.13 -12.96 -54.73
CA ILE A 930 15.37 -14.19 -54.77
C ILE A 930 14.55 -14.37 -53.51
N VAL A 931 15.05 -13.90 -52.37
CA VAL A 931 14.23 -13.63 -51.18
C VAL A 931 13.05 -12.75 -51.57
N ASN A 932 13.28 -11.66 -52.31
CA ASN A 932 12.22 -10.77 -52.78
C ASN A 932 11.24 -11.45 -53.76
N ILE A 933 11.73 -12.28 -54.69
CA ILE A 933 10.87 -13.04 -55.63
C ILE A 933 10.01 -14.07 -54.90
N ILE A 934 10.62 -14.88 -54.01
CA ILE A 934 9.92 -15.91 -53.23
C ILE A 934 8.84 -15.26 -52.36
N THR A 935 9.21 -14.18 -51.67
CA THR A 935 8.31 -13.43 -50.79
C THR A 935 7.16 -12.82 -51.58
N GLY A 936 7.43 -12.18 -52.72
CA GLY A 936 6.41 -11.58 -53.58
C GLY A 936 5.45 -12.58 -54.23
N GLU A 937 5.89 -13.81 -54.52
CA GLU A 937 5.01 -14.87 -55.03
C GLU A 937 4.19 -15.52 -53.91
N LEU A 938 4.77 -15.75 -52.73
CA LEU A 938 4.03 -16.28 -51.57
C LEU A 938 2.94 -15.30 -51.10
N GLU A 939 3.21 -13.99 -51.13
CA GLU A 939 2.23 -12.96 -50.75
C GLU A 939 1.00 -12.95 -51.68
N LYS A 940 1.17 -13.27 -52.97
CA LYS A 940 0.07 -13.36 -53.94
C LYS A 940 -0.77 -14.64 -53.78
N LEU A 941 -0.12 -15.74 -53.40
CA LEU A 941 -0.73 -17.07 -53.36
C LEU A 941 -1.36 -17.42 -52.02
N LEU A 942 -0.94 -16.77 -50.93
CA LEU A 942 -1.36 -17.11 -49.57
C LEU A 942 -2.13 -15.98 -48.87
N PRO A 943 -3.09 -16.30 -47.98
CA PRO A 943 -3.67 -15.30 -47.09
C PRO A 943 -2.58 -14.65 -46.22
N LYS A 944 -2.67 -13.32 -46.02
CA LYS A 944 -1.65 -12.50 -45.32
C LYS A 944 -1.09 -13.13 -44.04
N ARG A 945 -1.96 -13.67 -43.18
CA ARG A 945 -1.55 -14.33 -41.92
C ARG A 945 -0.68 -15.58 -42.15
N MET A 946 -1.03 -16.38 -43.15
CA MET A 946 -0.31 -17.62 -43.47
C MET A 946 1.02 -17.32 -44.17
N PHE A 947 1.05 -16.28 -45.00
CA PHE A 947 2.27 -15.74 -45.58
C PHE A 947 3.26 -15.26 -44.49
N GLU A 948 2.80 -14.42 -43.56
CA GLU A 948 3.61 -13.91 -42.44
C GLU A 948 4.12 -15.07 -41.55
N GLU A 949 3.31 -16.11 -41.34
CA GLU A 949 3.73 -17.31 -40.60
C GLU A 949 4.82 -18.10 -41.35
N LEU A 950 4.70 -18.30 -42.67
CA LEU A 950 5.64 -19.09 -43.48
C LEU A 950 7.03 -18.46 -43.61
N ILE A 951 7.12 -17.15 -43.83
CA ILE A 951 8.42 -16.46 -44.02
C ILE A 951 9.24 -16.40 -42.72
N GLU A 952 8.59 -16.59 -41.57
CA GLU A 952 9.22 -16.61 -40.25
C GLU A 952 9.65 -18.03 -39.80
N MET A 953 9.37 -19.08 -40.58
CA MET A 953 9.69 -20.47 -40.23
C MET A 953 11.16 -20.83 -40.45
N ASP A 954 11.65 -21.77 -39.62
CA ASP A 954 12.89 -22.49 -39.90
C ASP A 954 12.73 -23.42 -41.12
N LYS A 955 13.84 -23.87 -41.70
CA LYS A 955 13.86 -24.71 -42.91
C LYS A 955 12.92 -25.93 -42.82
N LYS A 956 12.97 -26.66 -41.71
CA LYS A 956 12.24 -27.93 -41.57
C LYS A 956 10.75 -27.67 -41.43
N SER A 957 10.38 -26.67 -40.63
CA SER A 957 8.99 -26.25 -40.44
C SER A 957 8.40 -25.66 -41.73
N PHE A 958 9.19 -24.87 -42.46
CA PHE A 958 8.82 -24.36 -43.78
C PHE A 958 8.58 -25.50 -44.76
N GLU A 959 9.53 -26.42 -44.93
CA GLU A 959 9.42 -27.52 -45.90
C GLU A 959 8.22 -28.43 -45.59
N ASN A 960 7.94 -28.71 -44.31
CA ASN A 960 6.76 -29.49 -43.92
C ASN A 960 5.44 -28.76 -44.23
N THR A 961 5.30 -27.51 -43.78
CA THR A 961 4.09 -26.72 -43.98
C THR A 961 3.85 -26.42 -45.46
N PHE A 962 4.91 -26.14 -46.21
CA PHE A 962 4.86 -25.92 -47.65
C PHE A 962 4.40 -27.17 -48.40
N ASN A 963 4.88 -28.36 -48.00
CA ASN A 963 4.44 -29.63 -48.58
C ASN A 963 2.98 -29.98 -48.22
N GLU A 964 2.52 -29.66 -47.01
CA GLU A 964 1.11 -29.80 -46.63
C GLU A 964 0.20 -28.87 -47.45
N LEU A 965 0.61 -27.61 -47.64
CA LEU A 965 -0.10 -26.66 -48.47
C LEU A 965 -0.15 -27.11 -49.93
N LYS A 966 0.93 -27.70 -50.44
CA LYS A 966 1.00 -28.27 -51.80
C LYS A 966 0.01 -29.43 -52.01
N GLN A 967 -0.35 -30.18 -50.97
CA GLN A 967 -1.35 -31.25 -51.05
C GLN A 967 -2.80 -30.73 -51.12
N ASN A 968 -3.01 -29.44 -50.86
CA ASN A 968 -4.31 -28.81 -50.97
C ASN A 968 -4.50 -28.25 -52.40
N GLU A 969 -5.59 -28.66 -53.07
CA GLU A 969 -5.91 -28.24 -54.44
C GLU A 969 -5.97 -26.71 -54.61
N ALA A 970 -6.27 -25.96 -53.53
CA ALA A 970 -6.29 -24.50 -53.54
C ALA A 970 -4.92 -23.85 -53.78
N TYR A 971 -3.82 -24.58 -53.59
CA TYR A 971 -2.45 -24.07 -53.69
C TYR A 971 -1.58 -24.82 -54.71
N ALA A 972 -2.20 -25.43 -55.73
CA ALA A 972 -1.51 -26.18 -56.78
C ALA A 972 -0.42 -25.37 -57.54
N GLU A 973 -0.54 -24.04 -57.58
CA GLU A 973 0.45 -23.12 -58.16
C GLU A 973 1.80 -23.11 -57.41
N LEU A 974 1.84 -23.52 -56.13
CA LEU A 974 3.09 -23.58 -55.33
C LEU A 974 4.13 -24.56 -55.90
N GLU A 975 3.71 -25.54 -56.70
CA GLU A 975 4.63 -26.48 -57.35
C GLU A 975 5.54 -25.82 -58.41
N LYS A 976 5.09 -24.71 -59.01
CA LYS A 976 5.93 -23.91 -59.93
C LYS A 976 7.00 -23.14 -59.16
N LEU A 977 6.64 -22.59 -58.00
CA LEU A 977 7.56 -21.88 -57.11
C LEU A 977 8.63 -22.83 -56.56
N GLU A 978 8.26 -24.05 -56.18
CA GLU A 978 9.19 -25.08 -55.72
C GLU A 978 10.25 -25.43 -56.78
N LYS A 979 9.83 -25.59 -58.04
CA LYS A 979 10.76 -25.85 -59.16
C LYS A 979 11.71 -24.68 -59.41
N ALA A 980 11.26 -23.44 -59.20
CA ALA A 980 12.11 -22.25 -59.30
C ALA A 980 13.15 -22.21 -58.17
N ILE A 981 12.73 -22.43 -56.92
CA ILE A 981 13.60 -22.50 -55.74
C ILE A 981 14.62 -23.64 -55.89
N ALA A 982 14.19 -24.81 -56.36
CA ALA A 982 15.06 -25.98 -56.54
C ALA A 982 16.09 -25.76 -57.65
N LYS A 983 15.71 -25.13 -58.76
CA LYS A 983 16.61 -24.79 -59.87
C LYS A 983 17.73 -23.86 -59.42
N GLU A 984 17.44 -22.95 -58.51
CA GLU A 984 18.36 -21.91 -58.06
C GLU A 984 19.29 -22.40 -56.93
N ARG A 985 18.78 -23.25 -56.01
CA ARG A 985 19.65 -24.03 -55.09
C ARG A 985 20.68 -24.91 -55.81
N LEU A 986 20.40 -25.30 -57.05
CA LEU A 986 21.30 -26.07 -57.91
C LEU A 986 22.35 -25.19 -58.62
N MET A 987 22.15 -23.87 -58.71
CA MET A 987 23.12 -22.94 -59.28
C MET A 987 24.08 -22.34 -58.22
N ASN A 988 23.69 -22.35 -56.93
CA ASN A 988 24.52 -21.87 -55.81
C ASN A 988 25.38 -22.97 -55.14
N LYS A 989 25.30 -24.22 -55.59
CA LYS A 989 26.18 -25.35 -55.19
C LYS A 989 27.14 -25.65 -56.31
#